data_AF-A0A1Q7AP12-F1
#
_entry.id   AF-A0A1Q7AP12-F1
#
_cell.length_a   1.000
_cell.length_b   1.000
_cell.length_c   1.000
_cell.angle_alpha   90.00
_cell.angle_beta   90.00
_cell.angle_gamma   90.00
#
_symmetry.space_group_name_H-M   'P 1'
#
loop_
_entity.id
_entity.type
_entity.pdbx_description
1 polymer ?
#
loop_
_entity_poly.entity_id
_entity_poly.type
_entity_poly.pdbx_seq_one_letter_code
_entity_poly.pdbx_strand_id
1 'polypeptide(L)'
;MQWQKYPFDPHLIARNRITPYQKTVVMKYIDNLIAWGDQLFGQDTIEAINEATQVYILAAEILGDHPQDIPARFTVPASTYDQLEPELDNFSNSLVQVENLLPPPAANRLLPNPALGVKPAAFKPPSTLPLPSRKNKGTMNLPPTFYFCIPKNDNLLGYWDTVADRLFKIRHCMNIEGVVRELPLFEPPIDPALLVRAVAAGIDISSVLNDLSAALPHYRFGTMLQKAVELCNDVKALGAALLSALEKRDAEALALLRSSNEISLLNAVREVRKKQIDEANDALEALNKAWEIADERFKYYNSREFMNAAEITSTTLTSAALISQTVGTVLDALAGTSYLVPGATAGSSGISSPVVTILYGGMNLGHSASSWSDVARGTAAVLNTGASMSSAIAAYQRRADDWDLQKKLANKERDQINKQIAAAEIRKAIADKELENQDLQIENAQSVDSYMHDKFTNQELYDWMVGQIAATYFQSYQLAYDVTKRAERAYHFELDLADANFIQFGYWDSLKKGLLAGEKLHYDLKRMEMAYLDQHKREYEITKHISLLALDPVALVKLKETGECLVDLPEALFDLDYPGHYMRRIKSVGLTIPCVTGPYTSVNCTLTLLKNSVRKNTSPGSQYGRNIDSGVFQDDDRFKDSVGAIQSIVTSSAQNDSGLFETNLRDERYLPFEGAGAISEWRIELSQDKDFRQFDYNTISDIILHLRYTARDGGGILKGKAIEELRTILSGATLQLAEKRKGLFRLFSAKHEFPNDWYRFLRPKEDQTDQSLQVNLDKERFPFQFRDETITITTVEFFLKLKGLSQDSLASIGTIPLTLLQGTTLIKDMELRSEPTLGGLYHAEVELNEAQVPVVWSIAAKEDKISSTLVDDVAGHKRLKPDAIDDLVIVCHYTVQNEGA
;
A
#
# COMPACT_ATOMS: atom_id res chain seq x y z
N MET A 1 2.95 -38.23 6.89
CA MET A 1 2.22 -37.00 7.30
C MET A 1 1.96 -36.12 6.08
N GLN A 2 1.01 -35.17 6.12
CA GLN A 2 0.68 -34.33 4.94
C GLN A 2 1.90 -33.54 4.39
N TRP A 3 2.79 -33.06 5.27
CA TRP A 3 4.01 -32.33 4.87
C TRP A 3 5.01 -33.16 4.03
N GLN A 4 4.96 -34.50 4.09
CA GLN A 4 5.77 -35.37 3.23
C GLN A 4 5.20 -35.49 1.81
N LYS A 5 3.90 -35.22 1.62
CA LYS A 5 3.27 -35.21 0.29
C LYS A 5 3.40 -33.85 -0.40
N TYR A 6 3.54 -32.78 0.35
CA TYR A 6 3.66 -31.41 -0.13
C TYR A 6 4.85 -30.68 0.53
N PRO A 7 6.11 -31.11 0.28
CA PRO A 7 7.30 -30.59 0.95
C PRO A 7 7.67 -29.15 0.54
N PHE A 8 7.03 -28.61 -0.51
CA PHE A 8 7.23 -27.24 -1.00
C PHE A 8 6.08 -26.29 -0.63
N ASP A 9 5.12 -26.73 0.20
CA ASP A 9 4.08 -25.84 0.76
C ASP A 9 4.59 -25.26 2.11
N PRO A 10 5.04 -23.99 2.15
CA PRO A 10 5.57 -23.39 3.38
C PRO A 10 4.48 -23.22 4.44
N HIS A 11 3.22 -23.03 4.04
CA HIS A 11 2.10 -22.87 4.97
C HIS A 11 1.75 -24.17 5.68
N LEU A 12 1.85 -25.30 4.97
CA LEU A 12 1.62 -26.63 5.53
C LEU A 12 2.77 -27.05 6.47
N ILE A 13 4.02 -26.67 6.17
CA ILE A 13 5.15 -26.83 7.10
C ILE A 13 4.96 -25.95 8.34
N ALA A 14 4.64 -24.67 8.18
CA ALA A 14 4.45 -23.72 9.27
C ALA A 14 3.20 -24.01 10.14
N ARG A 15 2.21 -24.76 9.63
CA ARG A 15 1.11 -25.30 10.45
C ARG A 15 1.56 -26.42 11.41
N ASN A 16 2.58 -27.19 11.04
CA ASN A 16 3.11 -28.28 11.87
C ASN A 16 4.17 -27.82 12.88
N ARG A 17 4.84 -26.68 12.62
CA ARG A 17 5.75 -26.00 13.54
C ARG A 17 5.41 -24.51 13.47
N ILE A 18 4.80 -23.92 14.50
CA ILE A 18 4.25 -22.55 14.43
C ILE A 18 5.31 -21.44 14.33
N THR A 19 6.56 -21.72 14.69
CA THR A 19 7.66 -20.74 14.77
C THR A 19 7.95 -19.95 13.48
N PRO A 20 7.87 -20.51 12.26
CA PRO A 20 7.99 -19.73 11.03
C PRO A 20 6.89 -18.69 10.88
N TYR A 21 5.63 -18.98 11.25
CA TYR A 21 4.58 -17.95 11.25
C TYR A 21 4.89 -16.83 12.25
N GLN A 22 5.35 -17.17 13.45
CA GLN A 22 5.77 -16.16 14.44
C GLN A 22 6.90 -15.27 13.88
N LYS A 23 7.93 -15.87 13.27
CA LYS A 23 9.00 -15.14 12.60
C LYS A 23 8.49 -14.28 11.43
N THR A 24 7.61 -14.81 10.57
CA THR A 24 7.03 -14.06 9.45
C THR A 24 6.20 -12.87 9.92
N VAL A 25 5.44 -13.01 11.01
CA VAL A 25 4.69 -11.89 11.61
C VAL A 25 5.65 -10.80 12.13
N VAL A 26 6.72 -11.18 12.84
CA VAL A 26 7.74 -10.22 13.30
C VAL A 26 8.46 -9.55 12.11
N MET A 27 8.88 -10.32 11.10
CA MET A 27 9.49 -9.78 9.88
C MET A 27 8.55 -8.81 9.15
N LYS A 28 7.25 -9.13 9.02
CA LYS A 28 6.26 -8.24 8.39
C LYS A 28 5.94 -7.00 9.22
N TYR A 29 6.06 -7.09 10.55
CA TYR A 29 5.96 -5.93 11.42
C TYR A 29 7.18 -5.02 11.28
N ILE A 30 8.39 -5.59 11.19
CA ILE A 30 9.64 -4.86 10.91
C ILE A 30 9.63 -4.25 9.50
N ASP A 31 9.14 -4.96 8.47
CA ASP A 31 8.92 -4.40 7.13
C ASP A 31 8.07 -3.12 7.20
N ASN A 32 6.98 -3.15 7.99
CA ASN A 32 6.08 -2.02 8.16
C ASN A 32 6.73 -0.86 8.91
N LEU A 33 7.49 -1.14 9.98
CA LEU A 33 8.25 -0.12 10.71
C LEU A 33 9.34 0.52 9.83
N ILE A 34 10.09 -0.28 9.06
CA ILE A 34 11.13 0.24 8.16
C ILE A 34 10.48 1.07 7.04
N ALA A 35 9.37 0.62 6.46
CA ALA A 35 8.66 1.39 5.42
C ALA A 35 8.10 2.71 5.95
N TRP A 36 7.55 2.73 7.17
CA TRP A 36 7.08 3.95 7.84
C TRP A 36 8.25 4.88 8.19
N GLY A 37 9.35 4.33 8.73
CA GLY A 37 10.58 5.08 8.98
C GLY A 37 11.19 5.68 7.71
N ASP A 38 11.24 4.92 6.60
CA ASP A 38 11.72 5.41 5.30
C ASP A 38 10.80 6.51 4.73
N GLN A 39 9.48 6.38 4.91
CA GLN A 39 8.50 7.41 4.52
C GLN A 39 8.66 8.70 5.34
N LEU A 40 8.91 8.61 6.65
CA LEU A 40 9.19 9.76 7.50
C LEU A 40 10.56 10.40 7.19
N PHE A 41 11.60 9.58 7.04
CA PHE A 41 12.96 10.03 6.76
C PHE A 41 13.09 10.72 5.39
N GLY A 42 12.27 10.30 4.42
CA GLY A 42 12.17 10.90 3.09
C GLY A 42 11.47 12.26 3.02
N GLN A 43 10.82 12.74 4.10
CA GLN A 43 10.17 14.06 4.14
C GLN A 43 11.14 15.22 4.39
N ASP A 44 12.33 14.93 4.91
CA ASP A 44 13.40 15.91 5.10
C ASP A 44 13.05 17.08 6.05
N THR A 45 12.37 16.78 7.16
CA THR A 45 12.06 17.76 8.22
C THR A 45 12.52 17.28 9.59
N ILE A 46 12.77 18.21 10.52
CA ILE A 46 13.39 17.87 11.82
C ILE A 46 12.44 17.05 12.71
N GLU A 47 11.14 17.33 12.70
CA GLU A 47 10.11 16.54 13.38
C GLU A 47 9.98 15.13 12.78
N ALA A 48 9.84 15.00 11.45
CA ALA A 48 9.70 13.71 10.79
C ALA A 48 10.96 12.84 10.92
N ILE A 49 12.17 13.43 10.93
CA ILE A 49 13.43 12.71 11.18
C ILE A 49 13.51 12.22 12.63
N ASN A 50 13.05 13.00 13.61
CA ASN A 50 12.97 12.57 15.00
C ASN A 50 11.95 11.42 15.17
N GLU A 51 10.80 11.48 14.50
CA GLU A 51 9.82 10.39 14.48
C GLU A 51 10.38 9.13 13.80
N ALA A 52 10.99 9.27 12.60
CA ALA A 52 11.66 8.17 11.90
C ALA A 52 12.71 7.50 12.80
N THR A 53 13.48 8.29 13.55
CA THR A 53 14.47 7.79 14.51
C THR A 53 13.82 6.91 15.57
N GLN A 54 12.67 7.29 16.13
CA GLN A 54 11.94 6.47 17.09
C GLN A 54 11.42 5.16 16.46
N VAL A 55 10.90 5.23 15.23
CA VAL A 55 10.42 4.05 14.49
C VAL A 55 11.57 3.07 14.17
N TYR A 56 12.74 3.55 13.77
CA TYR A 56 13.92 2.72 13.55
C TYR A 56 14.53 2.18 14.85
N ILE A 57 14.51 2.94 15.95
CA ILE A 57 14.91 2.44 17.28
C ILE A 57 13.96 1.32 17.72
N LEU A 58 12.65 1.48 17.55
CA LEU A 58 11.68 0.42 17.84
C LEU A 58 11.94 -0.85 16.99
N ALA A 59 12.25 -0.69 15.70
CA ALA A 59 12.65 -1.81 14.86
C ALA A 59 13.96 -2.48 15.36
N ALA A 60 14.95 -1.69 15.78
CA ALA A 60 16.20 -2.19 16.36
C ALA A 60 15.99 -2.92 17.70
N GLU A 61 15.11 -2.42 18.59
CA GLU A 61 14.79 -3.07 19.87
C GLU A 61 14.06 -4.41 19.67
N ILE A 62 13.20 -4.51 18.65
CA ILE A 62 12.50 -5.76 18.30
C ILE A 62 13.46 -6.79 17.68
N LEU A 63 14.44 -6.33 16.90
CA LEU A 63 15.52 -7.17 16.35
C LEU A 63 16.48 -7.63 17.45
N GLY A 64 16.85 -6.75 18.37
CA GLY A 64 17.89 -6.97 19.39
C GLY A 64 19.30 -6.90 18.82
N ASP A 65 20.29 -7.38 19.57
CA ASP A 65 21.70 -7.36 19.15
C ASP A 65 21.93 -8.16 17.86
N HIS A 66 22.78 -7.63 16.96
CA HIS A 66 23.15 -8.34 15.73
C HIS A 66 23.80 -9.70 16.06
N PRO A 67 23.33 -10.83 15.50
CA PRO A 67 23.91 -12.15 15.74
C PRO A 67 25.40 -12.23 15.42
N GLN A 68 26.23 -12.63 16.38
CA GLN A 68 27.68 -12.73 16.17
C GLN A 68 28.05 -14.04 15.46
N ASP A 69 28.92 -13.95 14.46
CA ASP A 69 29.48 -15.11 13.78
C ASP A 69 30.55 -15.80 14.64
N ILE A 70 30.24 -17.02 15.08
CA ILE A 70 31.16 -17.85 15.86
C ILE A 70 31.99 -18.69 14.87
N PRO A 71 33.33 -18.51 14.81
CA PRO A 71 34.17 -19.31 13.93
C PRO A 71 34.12 -20.80 14.31
N ALA A 72 34.11 -21.67 13.29
CA ALA A 72 34.05 -23.11 13.48
C ALA A 72 35.25 -23.62 14.31
N ARG A 73 34.97 -24.18 15.49
CA ARG A 73 36.01 -24.64 16.44
C ARG A 73 36.68 -25.96 16.05
N PHE A 74 36.07 -26.72 15.14
CA PHE A 74 36.53 -28.02 14.67
C PHE A 74 36.23 -28.18 13.18
N THR A 75 37.07 -28.93 12.47
CA THR A 75 36.80 -29.31 11.07
C THR A 75 36.18 -30.70 10.99
N VAL A 76 35.15 -30.87 10.18
CA VAL A 76 34.52 -32.17 9.92
C VAL A 76 35.22 -32.83 8.72
N PRO A 77 35.61 -34.11 8.79
CA PRO A 77 36.18 -34.81 7.63
C PRO A 77 35.18 -34.88 6.47
N ALA A 78 35.61 -34.51 5.27
CA ALA A 78 34.77 -34.58 4.07
C ALA A 78 34.43 -36.04 3.72
N SER A 79 33.14 -36.37 3.73
CA SER A 79 32.56 -37.69 3.42
C SER A 79 31.76 -37.63 2.11
N THR A 80 31.78 -38.72 1.34
CA THR A 80 30.95 -38.86 0.13
C THR A 80 29.51 -39.25 0.46
N TYR A 81 28.59 -39.12 -0.51
CA TYR A 81 27.19 -39.51 -0.33
C TYR A 81 27.04 -40.96 0.12
N ASP A 82 27.72 -41.89 -0.56
CA ASP A 82 27.71 -43.33 -0.26
C ASP A 82 28.20 -43.66 1.16
N GLN A 83 29.02 -42.79 1.77
CA GLN A 83 29.50 -42.92 3.15
C GLN A 83 28.50 -42.35 4.18
N LEU A 84 27.63 -41.44 3.76
CA LEU A 84 26.63 -40.77 4.61
C LEU A 84 25.26 -41.44 4.54
N GLU A 85 24.87 -42.03 3.40
CA GLU A 85 23.58 -42.72 3.18
C GLU A 85 23.17 -43.68 4.32
N PRO A 86 24.06 -44.55 4.85
CA PRO A 86 23.69 -45.48 5.93
C PRO A 86 23.40 -44.80 7.28
N GLU A 87 23.88 -43.56 7.44
CA GLU A 87 23.87 -42.78 8.67
C GLU A 87 22.79 -41.68 8.68
N LEU A 88 22.04 -41.51 7.58
CA LEU A 88 20.96 -40.52 7.47
C LEU A 88 19.75 -40.87 8.37
N ASP A 89 19.15 -39.83 8.95
CA ASP A 89 17.86 -39.91 9.63
C ASP A 89 16.67 -39.73 8.67
N ASN A 90 15.43 -39.83 9.20
CA ASN A 90 14.20 -39.68 8.42
C ASN A 90 13.97 -38.25 7.86
N PHE A 91 14.86 -37.31 8.16
CA PHE A 91 14.90 -35.94 7.65
C PHE A 91 16.14 -35.68 6.77
N SER A 92 16.89 -36.72 6.40
CA SER A 92 18.15 -36.65 5.63
C SER A 92 19.29 -35.91 6.34
N ASN A 93 19.29 -35.86 7.67
CA ASN A 93 20.42 -35.36 8.46
C ASN A 93 21.40 -36.48 8.78
N SER A 94 22.71 -36.19 8.74
CA SER A 94 23.74 -37.01 9.36
C SER A 94 24.19 -36.38 10.70
N LEU A 95 24.46 -37.22 11.69
CA LEU A 95 24.78 -36.82 13.07
C LEU A 95 26.17 -37.30 13.49
N VAL A 96 26.92 -36.41 14.14
CA VAL A 96 28.30 -36.63 14.59
C VAL A 96 28.34 -36.65 16.12
N GLN A 97 28.98 -37.67 16.70
CA GLN A 97 29.13 -37.80 18.15
C GLN A 97 30.19 -36.85 18.72
N VAL A 98 29.85 -36.21 19.84
CA VAL A 98 30.63 -35.14 20.50
C VAL A 98 31.48 -35.71 21.67
N GLU A 99 31.43 -37.03 21.90
CA GLU A 99 31.92 -37.72 23.10
C GLU A 99 33.41 -37.50 23.43
N ASN A 100 34.25 -37.14 22.45
CA ASN A 100 35.70 -36.90 22.63
C ASN A 100 36.07 -35.43 22.98
N LEU A 101 35.10 -34.53 23.23
CA LEU A 101 35.36 -33.11 23.41
C LEU A 101 35.37 -32.60 24.87
N LEU A 102 35.11 -33.45 25.86
CA LEU A 102 35.30 -33.13 27.28
C LEU A 102 36.50 -33.91 27.86
N PRO A 103 37.31 -33.30 28.74
CA PRO A 103 38.35 -34.03 29.46
C PRO A 103 37.71 -35.03 30.43
N PRO A 104 38.27 -36.24 30.60
CA PRO A 104 37.71 -37.23 31.52
C PRO A 104 37.75 -36.73 32.98
N PRO A 105 36.74 -37.08 33.80
CA PRO A 105 36.67 -36.64 35.20
C PRO A 105 37.88 -37.15 36.00
N ALA A 106 38.40 -36.32 36.91
CA ALA A 106 39.72 -36.47 37.55
C ALA A 106 39.81 -37.57 38.64
N ALA A 107 39.21 -38.74 38.41
CA ALA A 107 39.17 -39.87 39.35
C ALA A 107 40.40 -40.79 39.22
N ASN A 108 41.61 -40.24 39.40
CA ASN A 108 42.83 -40.96 39.87
C ASN A 108 44.07 -40.05 40.00
N ARG A 109 43.92 -38.82 40.52
CA ARG A 109 45.08 -38.06 41.04
C ARG A 109 45.51 -38.63 42.39
N LEU A 110 46.26 -39.73 42.37
CA LEU A 110 47.21 -40.00 43.45
C LEU A 110 48.16 -38.80 43.57
N LEU A 111 48.45 -38.39 44.80
CA LEU A 111 49.28 -37.23 45.09
C LEU A 111 50.70 -37.39 44.51
N PRO A 112 51.39 -36.30 44.12
CA PRO A 112 52.66 -36.41 43.40
C PRO A 112 53.73 -37.03 44.28
N ASN A 113 54.35 -38.13 43.83
CA ASN A 113 55.63 -38.59 44.36
C ASN A 113 56.75 -37.75 43.70
N PRO A 114 57.50 -36.91 44.44
CA PRO A 114 58.49 -36.01 43.83
C PRO A 114 59.70 -36.72 43.20
N ALA A 115 59.87 -38.02 43.44
CA ALA A 115 60.99 -38.81 42.92
C ALA A 115 60.94 -39.06 41.39
N LEU A 116 59.82 -38.77 40.73
CA LEU A 116 59.67 -38.86 39.27
C LEU A 116 59.10 -37.54 38.75
N GLY A 117 59.95 -36.71 38.15
CA GLY A 117 59.65 -35.34 37.69
C GLY A 117 58.69 -35.22 36.49
N VAL A 118 57.62 -36.01 36.46
CA VAL A 118 56.64 -36.07 35.36
C VAL A 118 55.55 -35.02 35.59
N LYS A 119 55.60 -33.92 34.82
CA LYS A 119 54.46 -33.01 34.70
C LYS A 119 53.30 -33.73 33.99
N PRO A 120 52.04 -33.63 34.46
CA PRO A 120 50.90 -34.18 33.73
C PRO A 120 50.76 -33.47 32.38
N ALA A 121 50.48 -34.24 31.32
CA ALA A 121 50.33 -33.71 29.97
C ALA A 121 49.11 -32.77 29.88
N ALA A 122 49.26 -31.66 29.14
CA ALA A 122 48.15 -30.77 28.83
C ALA A 122 47.19 -31.47 27.86
N PHE A 123 45.88 -31.47 28.19
CA PHE A 123 44.84 -31.99 27.30
C PHE A 123 44.75 -31.12 26.04
N LYS A 124 45.17 -31.67 24.90
CA LYS A 124 44.87 -31.10 23.58
C LYS A 124 43.61 -31.79 23.04
N PRO A 125 42.48 -31.09 22.88
CA PRO A 125 41.34 -31.67 22.18
C PRO A 125 41.71 -31.97 20.71
N PRO A 126 41.09 -32.99 20.09
CA PRO A 126 41.31 -33.27 18.67
C PRO A 126 40.82 -32.12 17.79
N SER A 127 41.55 -31.83 16.71
CA SER A 127 41.22 -30.77 15.75
C SER A 127 40.09 -31.16 14.77
N THR A 128 39.79 -32.46 14.69
CA THR A 128 38.78 -33.04 13.81
C THR A 128 37.75 -33.82 14.61
N LEU A 129 36.49 -33.74 14.18
CA LEU A 129 35.42 -34.54 14.77
C LEU A 129 35.47 -36.00 14.26
N PRO A 130 34.96 -36.99 15.03
CA PRO A 130 34.83 -38.37 14.57
C PRO A 130 33.93 -38.49 13.33
N LEU A 131 34.08 -39.59 12.58
CA LEU A 131 33.14 -39.95 11.52
C LEU A 131 31.73 -40.19 12.11
N PRO A 132 30.65 -39.83 11.39
CA PRO A 132 29.28 -40.11 11.82
C PRO A 132 29.07 -41.62 12.00
N SER A 133 28.42 -42.02 13.10
CA SER A 133 28.16 -43.43 13.41
C SER A 133 26.99 -43.59 14.39
N ARG A 134 25.93 -44.26 13.94
CA ARG A 134 24.72 -44.59 14.71
C ARG A 134 24.90 -45.79 15.65
N LYS A 135 26.02 -46.52 15.54
CA LYS A 135 26.20 -47.85 16.14
C LYS A 135 26.92 -47.87 17.49
N ASN A 136 27.63 -46.81 17.88
CA ASN A 136 28.27 -46.73 19.19
C ASN A 136 27.30 -46.25 20.27
N LYS A 137 26.79 -47.19 21.06
CA LYS A 137 26.21 -46.93 22.39
C LYS A 137 27.33 -46.93 23.45
N GLY A 138 28.15 -45.88 23.44
CA GLY A 138 29.20 -45.64 24.43
C GLY A 138 28.66 -44.94 25.69
N THR A 139 29.31 -45.11 26.83
CA THR A 139 28.83 -44.63 28.13
C THR A 139 29.15 -43.17 28.43
N MET A 140 28.67 -42.21 27.60
CA MET A 140 28.45 -40.83 28.04
C MET A 140 27.50 -40.08 27.08
N ASN A 141 26.20 -39.98 27.43
CA ASN A 141 25.19 -39.35 26.59
C ASN A 141 25.38 -37.82 26.48
N LEU A 142 26.23 -37.37 25.56
CA LEU A 142 26.21 -36.01 25.01
C LEU A 142 25.33 -35.98 23.75
N PRO A 143 24.51 -34.93 23.53
CA PRO A 143 23.70 -34.84 22.32
C PRO A 143 24.61 -34.72 21.08
N PRO A 144 24.37 -35.50 20.01
CA PRO A 144 25.14 -35.39 18.78
C PRO A 144 24.83 -34.09 18.04
N THR A 145 25.78 -33.61 17.23
CA THR A 145 25.62 -32.41 16.38
C THR A 145 25.38 -32.79 14.92
N PHE A 146 24.80 -31.89 14.13
CA PHE A 146 24.67 -32.06 12.69
C PHE A 146 26.03 -32.07 11.98
N TYR A 147 26.16 -32.92 10.96
CA TYR A 147 27.33 -32.97 10.07
C TYR A 147 27.46 -31.71 9.21
N PHE A 148 26.33 -31.15 8.73
CA PHE A 148 26.27 -29.87 8.03
C PHE A 148 25.83 -28.75 8.98
N CYS A 149 26.40 -27.56 8.83
CA CYS A 149 25.92 -26.36 9.53
C CYS A 149 24.51 -25.98 9.06
N ILE A 150 23.69 -25.47 9.97
CA ILE A 150 22.39 -24.89 9.62
C ILE A 150 22.65 -23.57 8.86
N PRO A 151 22.12 -23.37 7.64
CA PRO A 151 22.31 -22.13 6.90
C PRO A 151 21.63 -20.96 7.61
N LYS A 152 22.20 -19.77 7.44
CA LYS A 152 21.61 -18.51 7.91
C LYS A 152 20.34 -18.18 7.13
N ASN A 153 19.53 -17.27 7.67
CA ASN A 153 18.43 -16.66 6.94
C ASN A 153 18.83 -15.23 6.58
N ASP A 154 19.39 -15.04 5.39
CA ASP A 154 19.95 -13.76 4.96
C ASP A 154 18.89 -12.65 4.87
N ASN A 155 17.64 -13.00 4.53
CA ASN A 155 16.49 -12.08 4.56
C ASN A 155 16.17 -11.55 5.97
N LEU A 156 16.46 -12.34 7.01
CA LEU A 156 16.26 -11.90 8.39
C LEU A 156 17.45 -11.04 8.85
N LEU A 157 18.68 -11.40 8.46
CA LEU A 157 19.89 -10.66 8.82
C LEU A 157 19.95 -9.26 8.18
N GLY A 158 19.52 -9.12 6.92
CA GLY A 158 19.51 -7.83 6.20
C GLY A 158 18.64 -6.73 6.84
N TYR A 159 17.74 -7.07 7.77
CA TYR A 159 17.02 -6.05 8.55
C TYR A 159 17.93 -5.28 9.50
N TRP A 160 18.91 -5.94 10.14
CA TRP A 160 19.87 -5.23 10.99
C TRP A 160 20.72 -4.27 10.16
N ASP A 161 21.21 -4.72 9.00
CA ASP A 161 22.00 -3.87 8.09
C ASP A 161 21.20 -2.65 7.61
N THR A 162 19.92 -2.86 7.26
CA THR A 162 19.02 -1.79 6.81
C THR A 162 18.75 -0.77 7.92
N VAL A 163 18.37 -1.23 9.13
CA VAL A 163 18.10 -0.33 10.26
C VAL A 163 19.37 0.39 10.73
N ALA A 164 20.53 -0.29 10.70
CA ALA A 164 21.81 0.32 11.02
C ALA A 164 22.22 1.41 10.00
N ASP A 165 22.03 1.18 8.70
CA ASP A 165 22.25 2.19 7.65
C ASP A 165 21.40 3.45 7.86
N ARG A 166 20.09 3.28 8.12
CA ARG A 166 19.19 4.43 8.34
C ARG A 166 19.55 5.22 9.59
N LEU A 167 19.77 4.53 10.72
CA LEU A 167 20.21 5.18 11.95
C LEU A 167 21.59 5.82 11.82
N PHE A 168 22.51 5.24 11.03
CA PHE A 168 23.80 5.85 10.73
C PHE A 168 23.62 7.15 9.95
N LYS A 169 22.85 7.15 8.87
CA LYS A 169 22.60 8.35 8.04
C LYS A 169 22.01 9.49 8.86
N ILE A 170 20.97 9.23 9.64
CA ILE A 170 20.35 10.24 10.53
C ILE A 170 21.39 10.83 11.51
N ARG A 171 22.20 9.98 12.16
CA ARG A 171 23.21 10.41 13.14
C ARG A 171 24.37 11.22 12.55
N HIS A 172 24.57 11.18 11.23
CA HIS A 172 25.62 11.92 10.52
C HIS A 172 25.05 13.04 9.63
N CYS A 173 23.83 13.51 9.93
CA CYS A 173 23.13 14.56 9.18
C CYS A 173 22.98 14.26 7.68
N MET A 174 22.79 12.99 7.31
CA MET A 174 22.59 12.56 5.92
C MET A 174 21.11 12.34 5.60
N ASN A 175 20.75 12.51 4.32
CA ASN A 175 19.48 12.05 3.77
C ASN A 175 19.46 10.52 3.54
N ILE A 176 18.33 9.98 3.09
CA ILE A 176 18.14 8.55 2.86
C ILE A 176 19.09 7.96 1.80
N GLU A 177 19.54 8.79 0.85
CA GLU A 177 20.55 8.43 -0.17
C GLU A 177 22.00 8.49 0.34
N GLY A 178 22.25 9.13 1.50
CA GLY A 178 23.59 9.29 2.10
C GLY A 178 24.25 10.66 1.87
N VAL A 179 23.52 11.66 1.37
CA VAL A 179 24.03 13.03 1.14
C VAL A 179 23.91 13.85 2.43
N VAL A 180 25.00 14.49 2.88
CA VAL A 180 25.01 15.36 4.07
C VAL A 180 24.19 16.63 3.81
N ARG A 181 23.34 17.02 4.77
CA ARG A 181 22.40 18.15 4.68
C ARG A 181 22.32 18.95 5.98
N GLU A 182 21.96 20.23 5.87
CA GLU A 182 21.52 21.06 7.00
C GLU A 182 20.01 21.32 6.90
N LEU A 183 19.30 21.17 8.02
CA LEU A 183 17.84 21.31 8.10
C LEU A 183 17.44 22.74 8.48
N PRO A 184 16.28 23.24 8.01
CA PRO A 184 15.72 24.49 8.52
C PRO A 184 15.39 24.36 10.03
N LEU A 185 15.54 25.46 10.77
CA LEU A 185 15.35 25.48 12.23
C LEU A 185 13.89 25.25 12.68
N PHE A 186 12.93 25.49 11.78
CA PHE A 186 11.49 25.35 12.00
C PHE A 186 10.83 24.81 10.72
N GLU A 187 9.83 23.95 10.89
CA GLU A 187 8.94 23.53 9.79
C GLU A 187 8.04 24.67 9.28
N PRO A 188 7.61 24.63 8.00
CA PRO A 188 6.57 25.51 7.50
C PRO A 188 5.24 25.27 8.25
N PRO A 189 4.49 26.32 8.64
CA PRO A 189 3.33 26.17 9.52
C PRO A 189 2.18 25.39 8.85
N ILE A 190 1.65 24.41 9.58
CA ILE A 190 0.53 23.55 9.16
C ILE A 190 -0.81 24.28 9.42
N ASP A 191 -1.72 24.29 8.43
CA ASP A 191 -3.08 24.82 8.61
C ASP A 191 -3.96 23.85 9.46
N PRO A 192 -4.39 24.23 10.68
CA PRO A 192 -5.22 23.37 11.52
C PRO A 192 -6.62 23.12 10.93
N ALA A 193 -7.14 23.98 10.06
CA ALA A 193 -8.42 23.74 9.39
C ALA A 193 -8.34 22.59 8.39
N LEU A 194 -7.16 22.34 7.82
CA LEU A 194 -6.88 21.24 6.90
C LEU A 194 -6.88 19.89 7.67
N LEU A 195 -6.25 19.85 8.85
CA LEU A 195 -6.28 18.69 9.75
C LEU A 195 -7.70 18.32 10.20
N VAL A 196 -8.52 19.31 10.59
CA VAL A 196 -9.93 19.08 10.97
C VAL A 196 -10.75 18.51 9.81
N ARG A 197 -10.51 18.97 8.58
CA ARG A 197 -11.16 18.42 7.38
C ARG A 197 -10.72 16.99 7.07
N ALA A 198 -9.45 16.66 7.24
CA ALA A 198 -8.94 15.30 7.05
C ALA A 198 -9.59 14.30 8.03
N VAL A 199 -9.67 14.66 9.32
CA VAL A 199 -10.36 13.85 10.33
C VAL A 199 -11.85 13.69 10.01
N ALA A 200 -12.52 14.76 9.57
CA ALA A 200 -13.93 14.70 9.15
C ALA A 200 -14.17 13.84 7.88
N ALA A 201 -13.15 13.68 7.03
CA ALA A 201 -13.18 12.81 5.85
C ALA A 201 -12.79 11.35 6.16
N GLY A 202 -12.41 11.02 7.40
CA GLY A 202 -11.96 9.68 7.80
C GLY A 202 -10.57 9.29 7.25
N ILE A 203 -9.73 10.29 6.95
CA ILE A 203 -8.38 10.12 6.42
C ILE A 203 -7.38 10.20 7.58
N ASP A 204 -6.34 9.37 7.53
CA ASP A 204 -5.30 9.36 8.56
C ASP A 204 -4.48 10.65 8.55
N ILE A 205 -4.25 11.22 9.74
CA ILE A 205 -3.62 12.53 9.91
C ILE A 205 -2.17 12.52 9.41
N SER A 206 -1.46 11.40 9.64
CA SER A 206 -0.09 11.17 9.17
C SER A 206 0.01 11.30 7.65
N SER A 207 -0.93 10.70 6.91
CA SER A 207 -0.95 10.77 5.44
C SER A 207 -1.13 12.19 4.89
N VAL A 208 -1.76 13.08 5.66
CA VAL A 208 -2.02 14.47 5.28
C VAL A 208 -0.81 15.38 5.55
N LEU A 209 -0.08 15.12 6.62
CA LEU A 209 1.18 15.81 6.94
C LEU A 209 2.26 15.48 5.89
N ASN A 210 2.39 14.20 5.54
CA ASN A 210 3.34 13.70 4.54
C ASN A 210 3.11 14.29 3.13
N ASP A 211 1.89 14.77 2.86
CA ASP A 211 1.47 15.39 1.60
C ASP A 211 1.84 16.89 1.52
N LEU A 212 1.85 17.60 2.67
CA LEU A 212 2.34 18.98 2.74
C LEU A 212 3.87 19.05 2.54
N SER A 213 4.59 18.01 2.97
CA SER A 213 6.05 17.87 2.85
C SER A 213 6.50 17.19 1.55
N ALA A 214 5.62 17.01 0.56
CA ALA A 214 5.93 16.35 -0.71
C ALA A 214 7.20 16.92 -1.38
N ALA A 215 8.18 16.03 -1.62
CA ALA A 215 9.44 16.38 -2.26
C ALA A 215 9.24 16.94 -3.68
N LEU A 216 10.08 17.91 -4.06
CA LEU A 216 10.07 18.48 -5.41
C LEU A 216 10.43 17.40 -6.44
N PRO A 217 9.56 17.07 -7.43
CA PRO A 217 9.93 16.13 -8.48
C PRO A 217 11.08 16.68 -9.34
N HIS A 218 11.93 15.80 -9.85
CA HIS A 218 13.01 16.19 -10.77
C HIS A 218 12.51 16.69 -12.14
N TYR A 219 11.27 16.39 -12.49
CA TYR A 219 10.62 16.79 -13.75
C TYR A 219 9.71 18.00 -13.55
N ARG A 220 9.68 18.87 -14.57
CA ARG A 220 8.88 20.08 -14.67
C ARG A 220 7.38 19.79 -14.64
N PHE A 221 6.61 20.81 -14.29
CA PHE A 221 5.15 20.75 -14.16
C PHE A 221 4.48 20.14 -15.40
N GLY A 222 4.88 20.55 -16.61
CA GLY A 222 4.28 20.06 -17.85
C GLY A 222 4.33 18.54 -18.02
N THR A 223 5.48 17.91 -17.76
CA THR A 223 5.64 16.45 -17.82
C THR A 223 4.91 15.75 -16.67
N MET A 224 5.04 16.28 -15.44
CA MET A 224 4.38 15.71 -14.26
C MET A 224 2.85 15.75 -14.38
N LEU A 225 2.29 16.83 -14.92
CA LEU A 225 0.87 16.99 -15.20
C LEU A 225 0.39 15.96 -16.23
N GLN A 226 1.13 15.74 -17.32
CA GLN A 226 0.78 14.73 -18.32
C GLN A 226 0.73 13.33 -17.70
N LYS A 227 1.71 12.97 -16.87
CA LYS A 227 1.75 11.67 -16.17
C LYS A 227 0.66 11.53 -15.13
N ALA A 228 0.32 12.60 -14.39
CA ALA A 228 -0.84 12.62 -13.50
C ALA A 228 -2.16 12.40 -14.26
N VAL A 229 -2.31 13.03 -15.43
CA VAL A 229 -3.50 12.89 -16.29
C VAL A 229 -3.62 11.48 -16.88
N GLU A 230 -2.51 10.87 -17.32
CA GLU A 230 -2.46 9.46 -17.76
C GLU A 230 -2.96 8.52 -16.66
N LEU A 231 -2.34 8.56 -15.48
CA LEU A 231 -2.72 7.70 -14.34
C LEU A 231 -4.17 7.94 -13.88
N CYS A 232 -4.66 9.18 -13.90
CA CYS A 232 -6.06 9.46 -13.61
C CYS A 232 -7.03 8.83 -14.61
N ASN A 233 -6.64 8.68 -15.88
CA ASN A 233 -7.47 7.98 -16.87
C ASN A 233 -7.49 6.47 -16.64
N ASP A 234 -6.38 5.86 -16.19
CA ASP A 234 -6.34 4.46 -15.79
C ASP A 234 -7.25 4.20 -14.57
N VAL A 235 -7.21 5.11 -13.57
CA VAL A 235 -8.12 5.08 -12.41
C VAL A 235 -9.58 5.17 -12.87
N LYS A 236 -9.93 6.09 -13.78
CA LYS A 236 -11.30 6.19 -14.33
C LYS A 236 -11.72 4.90 -15.05
N ALA A 237 -10.84 4.31 -15.86
CA ALA A 237 -11.11 3.05 -16.57
C ALA A 237 -11.33 1.88 -15.60
N LEU A 238 -10.49 1.76 -14.56
CA LEU A 238 -10.63 0.76 -13.49
C LEU A 238 -11.91 0.95 -12.68
N GLY A 239 -12.30 2.20 -12.38
CA GLY A 239 -13.56 2.52 -11.71
C GLY A 239 -14.80 2.08 -12.52
N ALA A 240 -14.79 2.33 -13.84
CA ALA A 240 -15.84 1.87 -14.74
C ALA A 240 -15.87 0.32 -14.88
N ALA A 241 -14.70 -0.32 -14.93
CA ALA A 241 -14.60 -1.78 -14.94
C ALA A 241 -15.12 -2.41 -13.63
N LEU A 242 -14.80 -1.80 -12.48
CA LEU A 242 -15.29 -2.22 -11.17
C LEU A 242 -16.81 -2.10 -11.07
N LEU A 243 -17.38 -0.98 -11.53
CA LEU A 243 -18.84 -0.80 -11.58
C LEU A 243 -19.51 -1.89 -12.43
N SER A 244 -18.99 -2.15 -13.65
CA SER A 244 -19.54 -3.21 -14.51
C SER A 244 -19.41 -4.61 -13.90
N ALA A 245 -18.33 -4.90 -13.17
CA ALA A 245 -18.16 -6.17 -12.46
C ALA A 245 -19.15 -6.32 -11.29
N LEU A 246 -19.41 -5.25 -10.53
CA LEU A 246 -20.41 -5.21 -9.47
C LEU A 246 -21.83 -5.44 -10.02
N GLU A 247 -22.22 -4.72 -11.07
CA GLU A 247 -23.53 -4.87 -11.71
C GLU A 247 -23.77 -6.29 -12.22
N LYS A 248 -22.76 -6.90 -12.88
CA LYS A 248 -22.85 -8.28 -13.39
C LYS A 248 -22.93 -9.31 -12.27
N ARG A 249 -22.14 -9.15 -11.21
CA ARG A 249 -22.22 -10.00 -10.02
C ARG A 249 -23.62 -9.95 -9.41
N ASP A 250 -24.16 -8.74 -9.18
CA ASP A 250 -25.44 -8.56 -8.51
C ASP A 250 -26.60 -9.10 -9.38
N ALA A 251 -26.48 -9.01 -10.70
CA ALA A 251 -27.40 -9.65 -11.65
C ALA A 251 -27.33 -11.19 -11.61
N GLU A 252 -26.13 -11.79 -11.54
CA GLU A 252 -25.95 -13.24 -11.43
C GLU A 252 -26.44 -13.79 -10.08
N ALA A 253 -26.16 -13.10 -8.98
CA ALA A 253 -26.67 -13.43 -7.65
C ALA A 253 -28.22 -13.42 -7.62
N LEU A 254 -28.86 -12.45 -8.29
CA LEU A 254 -30.31 -12.39 -8.42
C LEU A 254 -30.87 -13.50 -9.33
N ALA A 255 -30.16 -13.89 -10.38
CA ALA A 255 -30.56 -14.99 -11.27
C ALA A 255 -30.53 -16.35 -10.53
N LEU A 256 -29.44 -16.62 -9.80
CA LEU A 256 -29.28 -17.83 -8.97
C LEU A 256 -30.34 -17.88 -7.86
N LEU A 257 -30.59 -16.75 -7.17
CA LEU A 257 -31.66 -16.67 -6.18
C LEU A 257 -33.05 -16.97 -6.76
N ARG A 258 -33.34 -16.55 -8.00
CA ARG A 258 -34.62 -16.87 -8.66
C ARG A 258 -34.72 -18.36 -8.97
N SER A 259 -33.67 -18.95 -9.54
CA SER A 259 -33.57 -20.38 -9.85
C SER A 259 -33.81 -21.26 -8.62
N SER A 260 -33.12 -20.97 -7.51
CA SER A 260 -33.26 -21.69 -6.23
C SER A 260 -34.68 -21.60 -5.65
N ASN A 261 -35.31 -20.42 -5.73
CA ASN A 261 -36.70 -20.21 -5.31
C ASN A 261 -37.70 -20.94 -6.22
N GLU A 262 -37.45 -21.00 -7.53
CA GLU A 262 -38.29 -21.72 -8.50
C GLU A 262 -38.29 -23.22 -8.23
N ILE A 263 -37.12 -23.84 -8.04
CA ILE A 263 -37.00 -25.26 -7.65
C ILE A 263 -37.73 -25.52 -6.33
N SER A 264 -37.59 -24.63 -5.34
CA SER A 264 -38.27 -24.75 -4.05
C SER A 264 -39.81 -24.71 -4.19
N LEU A 265 -40.32 -23.81 -5.05
CA LEU A 265 -41.74 -23.70 -5.37
C LEU A 265 -42.26 -24.94 -6.12
N LEU A 266 -41.54 -25.41 -7.14
CA LEU A 266 -41.92 -26.59 -7.92
C LEU A 266 -41.97 -27.86 -7.05
N ASN A 267 -41.05 -28.01 -6.09
CA ASN A 267 -41.09 -29.08 -5.09
C ASN A 267 -42.32 -28.98 -4.17
N ALA A 268 -42.71 -27.78 -3.74
CA ALA A 268 -43.92 -27.60 -2.94
C ALA A 268 -45.19 -27.97 -3.74
N VAL A 269 -45.26 -27.62 -5.03
CA VAL A 269 -46.35 -28.03 -5.94
C VAL A 269 -46.36 -29.56 -6.13
N ARG A 270 -45.20 -30.22 -6.21
CA ARG A 270 -45.08 -31.67 -6.30
C ARG A 270 -45.74 -32.40 -5.12
N GLU A 271 -45.56 -31.91 -3.90
CA GLU A 271 -46.21 -32.49 -2.72
C GLU A 271 -47.74 -32.32 -2.76
N VAL A 272 -48.26 -31.27 -3.40
CA VAL A 272 -49.70 -31.15 -3.70
C VAL A 272 -50.15 -32.21 -4.72
N ARG A 273 -49.36 -32.47 -5.77
CA ARG A 273 -49.67 -33.50 -6.78
C ARG A 273 -49.72 -34.91 -6.20
N LYS A 274 -48.80 -35.25 -5.29
CA LYS A 274 -48.87 -36.53 -4.55
C LYS A 274 -50.19 -36.68 -3.77
N LYS A 275 -50.60 -35.65 -3.02
CA LYS A 275 -51.86 -35.68 -2.27
C LYS A 275 -53.11 -35.82 -3.16
N GLN A 276 -53.06 -35.33 -4.39
CA GLN A 276 -54.14 -35.54 -5.37
C GLN A 276 -54.19 -37.00 -5.86
N ILE A 277 -53.05 -37.69 -5.94
CA ILE A 277 -53.00 -39.14 -6.24
C ILE A 277 -53.52 -39.93 -5.04
N ASP A 278 -53.17 -39.54 -3.81
CA ASP A 278 -53.69 -40.16 -2.58
C ASP A 278 -55.23 -39.99 -2.51
N GLU A 279 -55.76 -38.78 -2.73
CA GLU A 279 -57.20 -38.51 -2.82
C GLU A 279 -57.89 -39.37 -3.90
N ALA A 280 -57.25 -39.54 -5.06
CA ALA A 280 -57.78 -40.39 -6.14
C ALA A 280 -57.74 -41.88 -5.79
N ASN A 281 -56.75 -42.35 -5.02
CA ASN A 281 -56.69 -43.71 -4.49
C ASN A 281 -57.80 -43.96 -3.45
N ASP A 282 -57.98 -43.05 -2.50
CA ASP A 282 -59.02 -43.14 -1.47
C ASP A 282 -60.43 -43.15 -2.12
N ALA A 283 -60.64 -42.33 -3.16
CA ALA A 283 -61.87 -42.34 -3.95
C ALA A 283 -62.10 -43.67 -4.70
N LEU A 284 -61.03 -44.29 -5.21
CA LEU A 284 -61.09 -45.63 -5.82
C LEU A 284 -61.40 -46.72 -4.79
N GLU A 285 -60.80 -46.68 -3.60
CA GLU A 285 -61.09 -47.64 -2.54
C GLU A 285 -62.55 -47.51 -2.09
N ALA A 286 -63.05 -46.28 -1.89
CA ALA A 286 -64.45 -46.03 -1.55
C ALA A 286 -65.43 -46.58 -2.61
N LEU A 287 -65.11 -46.45 -3.90
CA LEU A 287 -65.91 -47.02 -4.99
C LEU A 287 -65.83 -48.55 -5.04
N ASN A 288 -64.66 -49.15 -4.79
CA ASN A 288 -64.53 -50.60 -4.67
C ASN A 288 -65.34 -51.16 -3.48
N LYS A 289 -65.33 -50.47 -2.34
CA LYS A 289 -66.17 -50.83 -1.18
C LYS A 289 -67.67 -50.67 -1.48
N ALA A 290 -68.07 -49.64 -2.23
CA ALA A 290 -69.44 -49.51 -2.71
C ALA A 290 -69.83 -50.67 -3.65
N TRP A 291 -68.90 -51.12 -4.51
CA TRP A 291 -69.12 -52.28 -5.37
C TRP A 291 -69.26 -53.58 -4.58
N GLU A 292 -68.40 -53.83 -3.58
CA GLU A 292 -68.51 -54.98 -2.68
C GLU A 292 -69.90 -55.04 -2.00
N ILE A 293 -70.42 -53.90 -1.55
CA ILE A 293 -71.76 -53.81 -0.94
C ILE A 293 -72.86 -54.16 -1.97
N ALA A 294 -72.77 -53.66 -3.20
CA ALA A 294 -73.73 -53.98 -4.26
C ALA A 294 -73.63 -55.45 -4.74
N ASP A 295 -72.42 -56.02 -4.74
CA ASP A 295 -72.14 -57.43 -5.05
C ASP A 295 -72.71 -58.36 -3.97
N GLU A 296 -72.57 -58.02 -2.69
CA GLU A 296 -73.13 -58.79 -1.59
C GLU A 296 -74.67 -58.73 -1.57
N ARG A 297 -75.27 -57.57 -1.88
CA ARG A 297 -76.72 -57.48 -2.14
C ARG A 297 -77.15 -58.39 -3.28
N PHE A 298 -76.42 -58.39 -4.40
CA PHE A 298 -76.72 -59.25 -5.54
C PHE A 298 -76.65 -60.74 -5.18
N LYS A 299 -75.57 -61.18 -4.51
CA LYS A 299 -75.42 -62.56 -4.01
C LYS A 299 -76.54 -62.95 -3.05
N TYR A 300 -76.88 -62.07 -2.11
CA TYR A 300 -77.94 -62.31 -1.12
C TYR A 300 -79.30 -62.55 -1.75
N TYR A 301 -79.70 -61.77 -2.76
CA TYR A 301 -80.98 -61.98 -3.45
C TYR A 301 -80.92 -63.11 -4.50
N ASN A 302 -79.77 -63.34 -5.14
CA ASN A 302 -79.61 -64.40 -6.14
C ASN A 302 -79.56 -65.82 -5.53
N SER A 303 -79.19 -65.96 -4.26
CA SER A 303 -79.10 -67.26 -3.55
C SER A 303 -80.40 -67.69 -2.85
N ARG A 304 -81.52 -66.97 -3.05
CA ARG A 304 -82.80 -67.28 -2.38
C ARG A 304 -83.62 -68.29 -3.17
N GLU A 305 -83.89 -69.42 -2.52
CA GLU A 305 -84.88 -70.39 -2.98
C GLU A 305 -86.30 -69.83 -2.80
N PHE A 306 -87.23 -70.24 -3.68
CA PHE A 306 -88.61 -69.75 -3.71
C PHE A 306 -89.36 -69.94 -2.38
N MET A 307 -89.11 -71.07 -1.71
CA MET A 307 -89.66 -71.43 -0.40
C MET A 307 -88.56 -72.07 0.46
N ASN A 308 -88.46 -71.69 1.73
CA ASN A 308 -87.53 -72.35 2.66
C ASN A 308 -88.11 -73.68 3.20
N ALA A 309 -87.29 -74.50 3.84
CA ALA A 309 -87.70 -75.82 4.36
C ALA A 309 -88.93 -75.79 5.30
N ALA A 310 -89.08 -74.74 6.12
CA ALA A 310 -90.25 -74.59 6.99
C ALA A 310 -91.50 -74.14 6.21
N GLU A 311 -91.36 -73.33 5.16
CA GLU A 311 -92.45 -72.93 4.26
C GLU A 311 -92.93 -74.09 3.39
N ILE A 312 -92.00 -74.94 2.91
CA ILE A 312 -92.31 -76.22 2.22
C ILE A 312 -93.07 -77.14 3.18
N THR A 313 -92.59 -77.29 4.42
CA THR A 313 -93.24 -78.13 5.44
C THR A 313 -94.61 -77.58 5.84
N SER A 314 -94.76 -76.26 5.98
CA SER A 314 -96.04 -75.61 6.27
C SER A 314 -97.05 -75.79 5.13
N THR A 315 -96.61 -75.64 3.87
CA THR A 315 -97.47 -75.80 2.69
C THR A 315 -97.88 -77.26 2.48
N THR A 316 -96.96 -78.22 2.70
CA THR A 316 -97.28 -79.65 2.63
C THR A 316 -98.19 -80.09 3.78
N LEU A 317 -97.96 -79.64 5.02
CA LEU A 317 -98.88 -79.87 6.15
C LEU A 317 -100.27 -79.26 5.90
N THR A 318 -100.34 -78.06 5.31
CA THR A 318 -101.62 -77.42 4.94
C THR A 318 -102.35 -78.21 3.86
N SER A 319 -101.63 -78.78 2.89
CA SER A 319 -102.21 -79.68 1.88
C SER A 319 -102.67 -81.03 2.48
N ALA A 320 -101.94 -81.57 3.46
CA ALA A 320 -102.32 -82.79 4.17
C ALA A 320 -103.53 -82.57 5.11
N ALA A 321 -103.62 -81.39 5.72
CA ALA A 321 -104.80 -80.94 6.45
C ALA A 321 -106.02 -80.83 5.53
N LEU A 322 -105.88 -80.28 4.33
CA LEU A 322 -106.95 -80.23 3.32
C LEU A 322 -107.51 -81.63 3.01
N ILE A 323 -106.62 -82.62 2.81
CA ILE A 323 -107.00 -84.02 2.57
C ILE A 323 -107.70 -84.63 3.79
N SER A 324 -107.10 -84.51 4.98
CA SER A 324 -107.65 -85.05 6.23
C SER A 324 -109.01 -84.44 6.59
N GLN A 325 -109.20 -83.14 6.33
CA GLN A 325 -110.45 -82.43 6.62
C GLN A 325 -111.54 -82.75 5.59
N THR A 326 -111.16 -83.07 4.35
CA THR A 326 -112.06 -83.67 3.34
C THR A 326 -112.50 -85.08 3.79
N VAL A 327 -111.59 -85.92 4.27
CA VAL A 327 -111.91 -87.26 4.81
C VAL A 327 -112.83 -87.17 6.05
N GLY A 328 -112.57 -86.22 6.96
CA GLY A 328 -113.46 -85.94 8.10
C GLY A 328 -114.88 -85.58 7.65
N THR A 329 -114.99 -84.66 6.68
CA THR A 329 -116.29 -84.25 6.10
C THR A 329 -117.06 -85.43 5.49
N VAL A 330 -116.37 -86.42 4.89
CA VAL A 330 -116.99 -87.65 4.36
C VAL A 330 -117.42 -88.61 5.48
N LEU A 331 -116.63 -88.73 6.55
CA LEU A 331 -116.96 -89.56 7.71
C LEU A 331 -118.15 -89.02 8.50
N ASP A 332 -118.24 -87.69 8.68
CA ASP A 332 -119.37 -87.03 9.34
C ASP A 332 -120.68 -87.21 8.56
N ALA A 333 -120.61 -87.22 7.22
CA ALA A 333 -121.75 -87.52 6.36
C ALA A 333 -122.21 -88.99 6.48
N LEU A 334 -121.27 -89.94 6.61
CA LEU A 334 -121.59 -91.35 6.84
C LEU A 334 -122.18 -91.59 8.24
N ALA A 335 -121.64 -90.93 9.28
CA ALA A 335 -122.17 -90.98 10.63
C ALA A 335 -123.65 -90.54 10.70
N GLY A 336 -124.04 -89.52 9.92
CA GLY A 336 -125.43 -89.07 9.79
C GLY A 336 -126.40 -90.14 9.28
N THR A 337 -125.93 -91.16 8.55
CA THR A 337 -126.75 -92.30 8.09
C THR A 337 -126.82 -93.45 9.10
N SER A 338 -125.81 -93.59 9.96
CA SER A 338 -125.66 -94.71 10.90
C SER A 338 -126.67 -94.72 12.04
N TYR A 339 -127.27 -93.57 12.38
CA TYR A 339 -128.26 -93.43 13.46
C TYR A 339 -129.66 -94.02 13.12
N LEU A 340 -129.83 -94.75 12.02
CA LEU A 340 -131.12 -95.22 11.52
C LEU A 340 -131.44 -96.71 11.74
N VAL A 341 -130.58 -97.50 12.43
CA VAL A 341 -130.74 -98.97 12.58
C VAL A 341 -131.00 -99.40 14.05
N PRO A 342 -131.94 -100.31 14.36
CA PRO A 342 -132.25 -100.77 15.73
C PRO A 342 -131.53 -102.08 16.13
N GLY A 343 -131.39 -102.35 17.44
CA GLY A 343 -130.73 -103.55 18.00
C GLY A 343 -131.63 -104.42 18.92
N ALA A 344 -131.21 -105.65 19.21
CA ALA A 344 -131.94 -106.64 20.02
C ALA A 344 -131.02 -107.55 20.87
N THR A 345 -131.55 -108.13 21.97
CA THR A 345 -130.80 -108.87 23.02
C THR A 345 -131.66 -110.01 23.62
N ALA A 346 -131.11 -111.20 23.95
CA ALA A 346 -131.89 -112.27 24.60
C ALA A 346 -131.10 -113.38 25.35
N GLY A 347 -131.81 -114.09 26.24
CA GLY A 347 -131.45 -115.31 26.99
C GLY A 347 -132.74 -115.95 27.59
N SER A 348 -132.74 -116.96 28.47
CA SER A 348 -131.68 -117.79 29.08
C SER A 348 -132.29 -119.03 29.80
N SER A 349 -131.47 -120.02 30.20
CA SER A 349 -131.76 -121.12 31.17
C SER A 349 -132.95 -122.08 30.95
N GLY A 350 -132.69 -123.40 31.03
CA GLY A 350 -133.66 -124.40 31.53
C GLY A 350 -134.49 -125.21 30.52
N ILE A 351 -133.95 -126.35 30.06
CA ILE A 351 -134.61 -127.55 29.49
C ILE A 351 -135.96 -127.34 28.73
N SER A 352 -135.83 -127.31 27.40
CA SER A 352 -136.85 -127.41 26.33
C SER A 352 -137.66 -126.15 25.89
N SER A 353 -137.24 -125.59 24.75
CA SER A 353 -137.93 -124.65 23.82
C SER A 353 -138.00 -123.13 24.18
N PRO A 354 -137.48 -122.20 23.33
CA PRO A 354 -137.47 -120.74 23.58
C PRO A 354 -138.43 -119.89 22.70
N VAL A 355 -138.67 -118.62 23.07
CA VAL A 355 -139.41 -117.57 22.32
C VAL A 355 -138.72 -116.18 22.50
N VAL A 356 -138.90 -115.23 21.56
CA VAL A 356 -138.20 -113.92 21.47
C VAL A 356 -139.18 -112.74 21.29
N THR A 357 -138.80 -111.51 21.71
CA THR A 357 -139.58 -110.25 21.55
C THR A 357 -138.69 -109.04 21.13
N ILE A 358 -139.29 -107.98 20.56
CA ILE A 358 -138.62 -106.79 19.96
C ILE A 358 -139.36 -105.48 20.36
N LEU A 359 -138.64 -104.34 20.43
CA LEU A 359 -139.13 -102.99 20.79
C LEU A 359 -138.53 -101.89 19.86
N TYR A 360 -139.18 -100.71 19.75
CA TYR A 360 -138.77 -99.61 18.85
C TYR A 360 -139.16 -98.22 19.40
N GLY A 361 -138.31 -97.18 19.28
CA GLY A 361 -138.73 -95.78 19.51
C GLY A 361 -137.64 -94.70 19.71
N GLY A 362 -138.02 -93.43 19.47
CA GLY A 362 -137.50 -92.27 20.20
C GLY A 362 -136.39 -91.41 19.56
N MET A 363 -135.13 -91.81 19.67
CA MET A 363 -133.99 -90.87 19.76
C MET A 363 -133.33 -90.45 18.42
N ASN A 364 -133.80 -90.95 17.27
CA ASN A 364 -132.98 -91.00 16.04
C ASN A 364 -133.13 -89.79 15.09
N LEU A 365 -133.88 -88.74 15.46
CA LEU A 365 -134.21 -87.62 14.54
C LEU A 365 -133.49 -86.30 14.82
N GLY A 366 -132.96 -86.09 16.04
CA GLY A 366 -132.25 -84.85 16.40
C GLY A 366 -130.78 -84.80 15.94
N HIS A 367 -130.12 -85.97 15.88
CA HIS A 367 -128.67 -86.06 15.62
C HIS A 367 -128.27 -85.98 14.14
N SER A 368 -129.21 -86.14 13.19
CA SER A 368 -128.88 -86.03 11.75
C SER A 368 -128.79 -84.58 11.26
N ALA A 369 -129.55 -83.65 11.85
CA ALA A 369 -129.56 -82.25 11.43
C ALA A 369 -128.26 -81.50 11.82
N SER A 370 -127.64 -81.84 12.96
CA SER A 370 -126.33 -81.30 13.34
C SER A 370 -125.23 -81.78 12.39
N SER A 371 -125.21 -83.07 12.06
CA SER A 371 -124.23 -83.69 11.14
C SER A 371 -124.19 -82.99 9.77
N TRP A 372 -125.33 -82.64 9.17
CA TRP A 372 -125.35 -81.86 7.92
C TRP A 372 -124.83 -80.42 8.06
N SER A 373 -124.99 -79.80 9.24
CA SER A 373 -124.42 -78.48 9.52
C SER A 373 -122.89 -78.55 9.69
N ASP A 374 -122.36 -79.66 10.22
CA ASP A 374 -120.93 -79.92 10.29
C ASP A 374 -120.32 -80.21 8.92
N VAL A 375 -121.00 -80.93 8.02
CA VAL A 375 -120.58 -81.10 6.62
C VAL A 375 -120.45 -79.75 5.88
N ALA A 376 -121.39 -78.84 6.10
CA ALA A 376 -121.34 -77.49 5.53
C ALA A 376 -120.18 -76.65 6.12
N ARG A 377 -119.94 -76.73 7.45
CA ARG A 377 -118.78 -76.11 8.11
C ARG A 377 -117.45 -76.69 7.61
N GLY A 378 -117.36 -78.01 7.45
CA GLY A 378 -116.18 -78.71 6.93
C GLY A 378 -115.85 -78.29 5.50
N THR A 379 -116.86 -78.20 4.63
CA THR A 379 -116.70 -77.69 3.26
C THR A 379 -116.21 -76.24 3.23
N ALA A 380 -116.78 -75.37 4.08
CA ALA A 380 -116.31 -73.98 4.21
C ALA A 380 -114.88 -73.89 4.78
N ALA A 381 -114.52 -74.76 5.72
CA ALA A 381 -113.15 -74.85 6.25
C ALA A 381 -112.15 -75.30 5.17
N VAL A 382 -112.48 -76.31 4.37
CA VAL A 382 -111.67 -76.77 3.22
C VAL A 382 -111.46 -75.62 2.21
N LEU A 383 -112.52 -74.89 1.86
CA LEU A 383 -112.42 -73.74 0.94
C LEU A 383 -111.57 -72.60 1.53
N ASN A 384 -111.73 -72.27 2.82
CA ASN A 384 -110.93 -71.24 3.50
C ASN A 384 -109.46 -71.64 3.65
N THR A 385 -109.16 -72.91 3.92
CA THR A 385 -107.78 -73.45 3.95
C THR A 385 -107.15 -73.42 2.56
N GLY A 386 -107.90 -73.79 1.50
CA GLY A 386 -107.43 -73.68 0.12
C GLY A 386 -107.19 -72.23 -0.34
N ALA A 387 -108.06 -71.30 0.06
CA ALA A 387 -107.89 -69.87 -0.18
C ALA A 387 -106.67 -69.30 0.58
N SER A 388 -106.47 -69.72 1.83
CA SER A 388 -105.31 -69.32 2.64
C SER A 388 -104.00 -69.86 2.06
N MET A 389 -103.97 -71.11 1.60
CA MET A 389 -102.81 -71.70 0.92
C MET A 389 -102.51 -70.99 -0.40
N SER A 390 -103.55 -70.66 -1.19
CA SER A 390 -103.39 -69.90 -2.44
C SER A 390 -102.88 -68.48 -2.19
N SER A 391 -103.37 -67.82 -1.13
CA SER A 391 -102.90 -66.49 -0.70
C SER A 391 -101.44 -66.51 -0.23
N ALA A 392 -101.03 -67.56 0.50
CA ALA A 392 -99.64 -67.78 0.90
C ALA A 392 -98.72 -67.99 -0.31
N ILE A 393 -99.13 -68.83 -1.27
CA ILE A 393 -98.38 -69.05 -2.53
C ILE A 393 -98.27 -67.74 -3.33
N ALA A 394 -99.34 -66.96 -3.45
CA ALA A 394 -99.32 -65.65 -4.11
C ALA A 394 -98.46 -64.61 -3.37
N ALA A 395 -98.33 -64.71 -2.04
CA ALA A 395 -97.38 -63.91 -1.26
C ALA A 395 -95.93 -64.34 -1.53
N TYR A 396 -95.64 -65.64 -1.64
CA TYR A 396 -94.32 -66.15 -2.03
C TYR A 396 -93.94 -65.77 -3.46
N GLN A 397 -94.90 -65.76 -4.40
CA GLN A 397 -94.70 -65.25 -5.76
C GLN A 397 -94.32 -63.77 -5.78
N ARG A 398 -95.13 -62.89 -5.17
CA ARG A 398 -94.79 -61.45 -5.07
C ARG A 398 -93.44 -61.20 -4.39
N ARG A 399 -93.12 -61.97 -3.36
CA ARG A 399 -91.80 -61.92 -2.70
C ARG A 399 -90.66 -62.34 -3.64
N ALA A 400 -90.87 -63.34 -4.49
CA ALA A 400 -89.91 -63.77 -5.50
C ALA A 400 -89.75 -62.74 -6.63
N ASP A 401 -90.85 -62.10 -7.05
CA ASP A 401 -90.84 -60.98 -8.01
C ASP A 401 -90.06 -59.78 -7.44
N ASP A 402 -90.29 -59.42 -6.17
CA ASP A 402 -89.53 -58.40 -5.45
C ASP A 402 -88.04 -58.77 -5.32
N TRP A 403 -87.71 -60.03 -5.01
CA TRP A 403 -86.32 -60.49 -4.97
C TRP A 403 -85.63 -60.46 -6.33
N ASP A 404 -86.33 -60.82 -7.41
CA ASP A 404 -85.78 -60.74 -8.77
C ASP A 404 -85.61 -59.28 -9.24
N LEU A 405 -86.53 -58.38 -8.85
CA LEU A 405 -86.37 -56.93 -9.04
C LEU A 405 -85.16 -56.39 -8.27
N GLN A 406 -85.02 -56.71 -6.98
CA GLN A 406 -83.87 -56.28 -6.17
C GLN A 406 -82.55 -56.85 -6.68
N LYS A 407 -82.53 -58.11 -7.14
CA LYS A 407 -81.39 -58.72 -7.85
C LYS A 407 -81.03 -57.96 -9.12
N LYS A 408 -82.02 -57.60 -9.96
CA LYS A 408 -81.80 -56.82 -11.19
C LYS A 408 -81.27 -55.42 -10.88
N LEU A 409 -81.82 -54.75 -9.87
CA LEU A 409 -81.37 -53.43 -9.42
C LEU A 409 -79.95 -53.48 -8.87
N ALA A 410 -79.62 -54.43 -7.97
CA ALA A 410 -78.27 -54.63 -7.45
C ALA A 410 -77.26 -54.95 -8.57
N ASN A 411 -77.65 -55.72 -9.60
CA ASN A 411 -76.78 -55.94 -10.75
C ASN A 411 -76.54 -54.66 -11.57
N LYS A 412 -77.56 -53.79 -11.70
CA LYS A 412 -77.39 -52.49 -12.36
C LYS A 412 -76.59 -51.49 -11.52
N GLU A 413 -76.70 -51.56 -10.20
CA GLU A 413 -75.86 -50.83 -9.23
C GLU A 413 -74.38 -51.24 -9.39
N ARG A 414 -74.09 -52.56 -9.49
CA ARG A 414 -72.75 -53.09 -9.82
C ARG A 414 -72.24 -52.60 -11.18
N ASP A 415 -73.08 -52.66 -12.24
CA ASP A 415 -72.73 -52.18 -13.58
C ASP A 415 -72.37 -50.68 -13.55
N GLN A 416 -73.14 -49.87 -12.82
CA GLN A 416 -72.93 -48.43 -12.67
C GLN A 416 -71.67 -48.11 -11.88
N ILE A 417 -71.45 -48.75 -10.73
CA ILE A 417 -70.26 -48.53 -9.91
C ILE A 417 -69.01 -48.97 -10.67
N ASN A 418 -69.04 -50.06 -11.43
CA ASN A 418 -67.94 -50.45 -12.32
C ASN A 418 -67.58 -49.35 -13.34
N LYS A 419 -68.57 -48.60 -13.86
CA LYS A 419 -68.29 -47.43 -14.73
C LYS A 419 -67.72 -46.24 -13.96
N GLN A 420 -68.09 -46.07 -12.70
CA GLN A 420 -67.49 -45.04 -11.83
C GLN A 420 -66.05 -45.39 -11.43
N ILE A 421 -65.76 -46.66 -11.13
CA ILE A 421 -64.40 -47.17 -10.89
C ILE A 421 -63.53 -46.89 -12.11
N ALA A 422 -63.96 -47.30 -13.32
CA ALA A 422 -63.20 -47.02 -14.55
C ALA A 422 -62.97 -45.51 -14.80
N ALA A 423 -63.92 -44.64 -14.43
CA ALA A 423 -63.73 -43.20 -14.52
C ALA A 423 -62.75 -42.64 -13.47
N ALA A 424 -62.72 -43.23 -12.27
CA ALA A 424 -61.79 -42.89 -11.20
C ALA A 424 -60.36 -43.42 -11.49
N GLU A 425 -60.22 -44.58 -12.13
CA GLU A 425 -58.95 -45.10 -12.65
C GLU A 425 -58.35 -44.12 -13.69
N ILE A 426 -59.18 -43.57 -14.58
CA ILE A 426 -58.73 -42.53 -15.53
C ILE A 426 -58.31 -41.25 -14.79
N ARG A 427 -59.05 -40.81 -13.76
CA ARG A 427 -58.65 -39.64 -12.95
C ARG A 427 -57.32 -39.85 -12.24
N LYS A 428 -57.10 -41.03 -11.66
CA LYS A 428 -55.81 -41.42 -11.09
C LYS A 428 -54.70 -41.36 -12.14
N ALA A 429 -54.91 -41.97 -13.31
CA ALA A 429 -53.91 -41.95 -14.39
C ALA A 429 -53.60 -40.52 -14.91
N ILE A 430 -54.57 -39.60 -14.86
CA ILE A 430 -54.35 -38.17 -15.13
C ILE A 430 -53.49 -37.55 -14.02
N ALA A 431 -53.81 -37.78 -12.74
CA ALA A 431 -53.02 -37.27 -11.61
C ALA A 431 -51.58 -37.82 -11.60
N ASP A 432 -51.40 -39.10 -11.90
CA ASP A 432 -50.08 -39.74 -12.08
C ASP A 432 -49.29 -39.04 -13.21
N LYS A 433 -49.92 -38.71 -14.34
CA LYS A 433 -49.28 -37.95 -15.44
C LYS A 433 -49.07 -36.47 -15.14
N GLU A 434 -49.91 -35.84 -14.31
CA GLU A 434 -49.65 -34.48 -13.81
C GLU A 434 -48.46 -34.44 -12.86
N LEU A 435 -48.25 -35.48 -12.04
CA LEU A 435 -47.03 -35.64 -11.25
C LEU A 435 -45.79 -35.88 -12.13
N GLU A 436 -45.88 -36.74 -13.14
CA GLU A 436 -44.77 -36.98 -14.09
C GLU A 436 -44.36 -35.70 -14.85
N ASN A 437 -45.35 -34.90 -15.28
CA ASN A 437 -45.11 -33.58 -15.89
C ASN A 437 -44.48 -32.59 -14.89
N GLN A 438 -44.89 -32.62 -13.62
CA GLN A 438 -44.31 -31.79 -12.57
C GLN A 438 -42.86 -32.17 -12.28
N ASP A 439 -42.55 -33.47 -12.25
CA ASP A 439 -41.20 -34.00 -12.05
C ASP A 439 -40.28 -33.61 -13.22
N LEU A 440 -40.79 -33.65 -14.46
CA LEU A 440 -40.08 -33.13 -15.64
C LEU A 440 -39.84 -31.61 -15.57
N GLN A 441 -40.77 -30.82 -15.03
CA GLN A 441 -40.53 -29.38 -14.81
C GLN A 441 -39.43 -29.14 -13.77
N ILE A 442 -39.40 -29.94 -12.70
CA ILE A 442 -38.33 -29.89 -11.69
C ILE A 442 -36.97 -30.26 -12.31
N GLU A 443 -36.89 -31.31 -13.12
CA GLU A 443 -35.66 -31.73 -13.81
C GLU A 443 -35.14 -30.65 -14.77
N ASN A 444 -36.03 -30.00 -15.51
CA ASN A 444 -35.68 -28.87 -16.38
C ASN A 444 -35.16 -27.67 -15.56
N ALA A 445 -35.83 -27.31 -14.46
CA ALA A 445 -35.38 -26.21 -13.58
C ALA A 445 -34.02 -26.53 -12.92
N GLN A 446 -33.82 -27.77 -12.46
CA GLN A 446 -32.53 -28.25 -11.93
C GLN A 446 -31.42 -28.22 -12.99
N SER A 447 -31.74 -28.47 -14.26
CA SER A 447 -30.78 -28.37 -15.36
C SER A 447 -30.35 -26.93 -15.62
N VAL A 448 -31.28 -25.97 -15.53
CA VAL A 448 -30.98 -24.53 -15.61
C VAL A 448 -30.13 -24.07 -14.42
N ASP A 449 -30.48 -24.50 -13.20
CA ASP A 449 -29.74 -24.18 -11.97
C ASP A 449 -28.31 -24.71 -12.01
N SER A 450 -28.13 -25.97 -12.42
CA SER A 450 -26.83 -26.59 -12.60
C SER A 450 -25.98 -25.80 -13.62
N TYR A 451 -26.57 -25.41 -14.76
CA TYR A 451 -25.90 -24.57 -15.74
C TYR A 451 -25.54 -23.17 -15.22
N MET A 452 -26.35 -22.57 -14.34
CA MET A 452 -26.02 -21.29 -13.70
C MET A 452 -24.80 -21.37 -12.78
N HIS A 453 -24.58 -22.51 -12.12
CA HIS A 453 -23.39 -22.77 -11.31
C HIS A 453 -22.16 -23.14 -12.16
N ASP A 454 -22.34 -24.04 -13.15
CA ASP A 454 -21.26 -24.61 -13.96
C ASP A 454 -20.69 -23.67 -15.04
N LYS A 455 -21.47 -22.67 -15.50
CA LYS A 455 -21.00 -21.72 -16.52
C LYS A 455 -19.80 -20.92 -16.01
N PHE A 456 -18.86 -20.61 -16.90
CA PHE A 456 -17.65 -19.85 -16.54
C PHE A 456 -17.96 -18.46 -15.97
N THR A 457 -18.91 -17.73 -16.57
CA THR A 457 -19.35 -16.41 -16.07
C THR A 457 -20.44 -16.55 -15.01
N ASN A 458 -20.13 -17.25 -13.92
CA ASN A 458 -20.99 -17.38 -12.74
C ASN A 458 -20.73 -16.25 -11.72
N GLN A 459 -21.45 -16.29 -10.60
CA GLN A 459 -21.29 -15.31 -9.53
C GLN A 459 -19.86 -15.31 -8.95
N GLU A 460 -19.26 -16.49 -8.74
CA GLU A 460 -17.93 -16.64 -8.13
C GLU A 460 -16.83 -15.95 -8.96
N LEU A 461 -16.87 -16.07 -10.30
CA LEU A 461 -15.96 -15.35 -11.18
C LEU A 461 -16.09 -13.83 -10.99
N TYR A 462 -17.32 -13.30 -10.94
CA TYR A 462 -17.51 -11.86 -10.78
C TYR A 462 -17.17 -11.36 -9.37
N ASP A 463 -17.40 -12.13 -8.31
CA ASP A 463 -16.91 -11.82 -6.95
C ASP A 463 -15.36 -11.80 -6.91
N TRP A 464 -14.69 -12.76 -7.55
CA TRP A 464 -13.23 -12.75 -7.70
C TRP A 464 -12.74 -11.53 -8.50
N MET A 465 -13.38 -11.22 -9.63
CA MET A 465 -13.06 -10.03 -10.45
C MET A 465 -13.23 -8.74 -9.66
N VAL A 466 -14.32 -8.59 -8.90
CA VAL A 466 -14.55 -7.44 -8.01
C VAL A 466 -13.41 -7.32 -7.00
N GLY A 467 -12.95 -8.43 -6.41
CA GLY A 467 -11.81 -8.45 -5.48
C GLY A 467 -10.50 -7.99 -6.12
N GLN A 468 -10.14 -8.55 -7.29
CA GLN A 468 -8.90 -8.17 -7.99
C GLN A 468 -8.94 -6.72 -8.49
N ILE A 469 -10.03 -6.32 -9.18
CA ILE A 469 -10.18 -4.98 -9.74
C ILE A 469 -10.19 -3.94 -8.62
N ALA A 470 -10.86 -4.19 -7.48
CA ALA A 470 -10.87 -3.25 -6.36
C ALA A 470 -9.47 -3.05 -5.74
N ALA A 471 -8.66 -4.11 -5.64
CA ALA A 471 -7.29 -4.01 -5.14
C ALA A 471 -6.40 -3.18 -6.07
N THR A 472 -6.41 -3.47 -7.38
CA THR A 472 -5.66 -2.69 -8.38
C THR A 472 -6.18 -1.26 -8.47
N TYR A 473 -7.50 -1.05 -8.44
CA TYR A 473 -8.12 0.28 -8.49
C TYR A 473 -7.67 1.19 -7.34
N PHE A 474 -7.61 0.67 -6.11
CA PHE A 474 -7.13 1.44 -4.97
C PHE A 474 -5.63 1.77 -5.08
N GLN A 475 -4.79 0.80 -5.47
CA GLN A 475 -3.36 1.01 -5.66
C GLN A 475 -3.06 2.02 -6.79
N SER A 476 -3.77 1.92 -7.92
CA SER A 476 -3.68 2.89 -9.02
C SER A 476 -4.18 4.27 -8.60
N TYR A 477 -5.22 4.36 -7.75
CA TYR A 477 -5.67 5.63 -7.18
C TYR A 477 -4.60 6.28 -6.30
N GLN A 478 -3.95 5.51 -5.40
CA GLN A 478 -2.86 6.02 -4.56
C GLN A 478 -1.72 6.57 -5.43
N LEU A 479 -1.25 5.78 -6.40
CA LEU A 479 -0.20 6.21 -7.33
C LEU A 479 -0.59 7.47 -8.15
N ALA A 480 -1.82 7.54 -8.65
CA ALA A 480 -2.32 8.70 -9.38
C ALA A 480 -2.39 9.95 -8.49
N TYR A 481 -2.81 9.79 -7.23
CA TYR A 481 -2.91 10.85 -6.23
C TYR A 481 -1.50 11.39 -5.87
N ASP A 482 -0.55 10.51 -5.56
CA ASP A 482 0.83 10.89 -5.23
C ASP A 482 1.50 11.65 -6.40
N VAL A 483 1.33 11.18 -7.63
CA VAL A 483 1.88 11.86 -8.83
C VAL A 483 1.18 13.19 -9.07
N THR A 484 -0.11 13.29 -8.77
CA THR A 484 -0.89 14.54 -8.82
C THR A 484 -0.40 15.54 -7.77
N LYS A 485 -0.09 15.10 -6.55
CA LYS A 485 0.54 15.91 -5.49
C LYS A 485 1.93 16.40 -5.86
N ARG A 486 2.75 15.55 -6.51
CA ARG A 486 4.05 15.97 -7.08
C ARG A 486 3.88 16.99 -8.21
N ALA A 487 2.85 16.87 -9.05
CA ALA A 487 2.53 17.87 -10.07
C ALA A 487 2.10 19.20 -9.43
N GLU A 488 1.28 19.19 -8.38
CA GLU A 488 0.96 20.38 -7.58
C GLU A 488 2.23 20.99 -6.94
N ARG A 489 3.15 20.18 -6.42
CA ARG A 489 4.46 20.65 -5.92
C ARG A 489 5.30 21.32 -7.01
N ALA A 490 5.30 20.78 -8.23
CA ALA A 490 5.97 21.41 -9.38
C ALA A 490 5.30 22.73 -9.79
N TYR A 491 3.97 22.82 -9.76
CA TYR A 491 3.22 24.07 -9.97
C TYR A 491 3.64 25.15 -8.96
N HIS A 492 3.63 24.80 -7.67
CA HIS A 492 4.07 25.70 -6.60
C HIS A 492 5.52 26.14 -6.78
N PHE A 493 6.40 25.24 -7.23
CA PHE A 493 7.81 25.55 -7.45
C PHE A 493 8.04 26.47 -8.65
N GLU A 494 7.40 26.23 -9.79
CA GLU A 494 7.60 27.04 -10.99
C GLU A 494 7.04 28.46 -10.82
N LEU A 495 5.88 28.61 -10.17
CA LEU A 495 5.22 29.93 -10.00
C LEU A 495 5.55 30.64 -8.68
N ASP A 496 6.10 29.92 -7.69
CA ASP A 496 6.33 30.34 -6.28
C ASP A 496 5.06 30.81 -5.52
N LEU A 497 3.91 30.24 -5.88
CA LEU A 497 2.62 30.55 -5.25
C LEU A 497 2.27 29.45 -4.25
N ALA A 498 2.74 29.58 -3.01
CA ALA A 498 2.56 28.57 -1.97
C ALA A 498 1.08 28.31 -1.59
N ASP A 499 0.21 29.33 -1.70
CA ASP A 499 -1.17 29.27 -1.18
C ASP A 499 -2.18 28.60 -2.13
N ALA A 500 -1.73 28.16 -3.32
CA ALA A 500 -2.59 27.76 -4.44
C ALA A 500 -3.01 26.27 -4.38
N ASN A 501 -3.85 25.90 -3.43
CA ASN A 501 -4.33 24.52 -3.27
C ASN A 501 -5.35 24.10 -4.36
N PHE A 502 -4.95 23.21 -5.26
CA PHE A 502 -5.83 22.59 -6.26
C PHE A 502 -6.36 21.24 -5.81
N ILE A 503 -5.47 20.38 -5.33
CA ILE A 503 -5.70 18.96 -5.05
C ILE A 503 -6.06 18.78 -3.57
N GLN A 504 -7.28 18.33 -3.32
CA GLN A 504 -7.85 18.23 -1.98
C GLN A 504 -7.86 16.79 -1.46
N PHE A 505 -8.10 16.62 -0.17
CA PHE A 505 -8.34 15.31 0.43
C PHE A 505 -9.80 14.87 0.23
N GLY A 506 -10.05 13.56 0.20
CA GLY A 506 -11.42 13.02 0.13
C GLY A 506 -11.99 12.74 -1.27
N TYR A 507 -11.14 12.62 -2.30
CA TYR A 507 -11.61 12.12 -3.61
C TYR A 507 -12.15 10.69 -3.52
N TRP A 508 -11.45 9.82 -2.77
CA TRP A 508 -11.84 8.44 -2.49
C TRP A 508 -12.90 8.36 -1.38
N ASP A 509 -14.09 7.88 -1.73
CA ASP A 509 -15.18 7.61 -0.79
C ASP A 509 -15.28 6.08 -0.55
N SER A 510 -14.79 5.62 0.60
CA SER A 510 -14.80 4.21 0.97
C SER A 510 -16.20 3.60 1.07
N LEU A 511 -17.24 4.39 1.40
CA LEU A 511 -18.63 3.91 1.43
C LEU A 511 -19.16 3.61 0.03
N LYS A 512 -18.58 4.27 -1.00
CA LYS A 512 -18.89 4.06 -2.42
C LYS A 512 -17.80 3.29 -3.17
N LYS A 513 -16.95 2.55 -2.46
CA LYS A 513 -15.81 1.78 -3.02
C LYS A 513 -14.88 2.61 -3.91
N GLY A 514 -14.72 3.90 -3.59
CA GLY A 514 -13.87 4.84 -4.35
C GLY A 514 -14.45 5.33 -5.68
N LEU A 515 -15.62 4.86 -6.12
CA LEU A 515 -16.20 5.23 -7.42
C LEU A 515 -16.29 6.75 -7.60
N LEU A 516 -15.98 7.21 -8.82
CA LEU A 516 -15.86 8.62 -9.23
C LEU A 516 -14.65 9.38 -8.64
N ALA A 517 -13.71 8.73 -7.94
CA ALA A 517 -12.49 9.40 -7.45
C ALA A 517 -11.60 9.94 -8.60
N GLY A 518 -11.42 9.15 -9.66
CA GLY A 518 -10.59 9.52 -10.81
C GLY A 518 -11.16 10.68 -11.62
N GLU A 519 -12.48 10.75 -11.77
CA GLU A 519 -13.18 11.85 -12.45
C GLU A 519 -13.00 13.18 -11.72
N LYS A 520 -13.14 13.19 -10.38
CA LYS A 520 -12.92 14.40 -9.56
C LYS A 520 -11.47 14.85 -9.59
N LEU A 521 -10.53 13.92 -9.39
CA LEU A 521 -9.09 14.22 -9.41
C LEU A 521 -8.66 14.76 -10.78
N HIS A 522 -9.15 14.17 -11.87
CA HIS A 522 -8.90 14.65 -13.23
C HIS A 522 -9.48 16.04 -13.49
N TYR A 523 -10.65 16.38 -12.94
CA TYR A 523 -11.22 17.73 -13.04
C TYR A 523 -10.32 18.78 -12.35
N ASP A 524 -9.84 18.50 -11.14
CA ASP A 524 -8.98 19.44 -10.41
C ASP A 524 -7.57 19.55 -11.03
N LEU A 525 -7.03 18.47 -11.61
CA LEU A 525 -5.85 18.55 -12.49
C LEU A 525 -6.07 19.51 -13.67
N LYS A 526 -7.23 19.46 -14.33
CA LYS A 526 -7.56 20.38 -15.42
C LYS A 526 -7.77 21.82 -14.94
N ARG A 527 -8.28 22.01 -13.72
CA ARG A 527 -8.35 23.33 -13.08
C ARG A 527 -6.95 23.92 -12.83
N MET A 528 -6.01 23.10 -12.37
CA MET A 528 -4.61 23.46 -12.17
C MET A 528 -3.88 23.76 -13.49
N GLU A 529 -4.10 22.97 -14.54
CA GLU A 529 -3.55 23.20 -15.88
C GLU A 529 -3.98 24.56 -16.45
N MET A 530 -5.27 24.91 -16.37
CA MET A 530 -5.74 26.22 -16.85
C MET A 530 -5.15 27.38 -16.03
N ALA A 531 -5.13 27.25 -14.70
CA ALA A 531 -4.52 28.26 -13.83
C ALA A 531 -3.02 28.45 -14.11
N TYR A 532 -2.30 27.37 -14.43
CA TYR A 532 -0.90 27.45 -14.83
C TYR A 532 -0.74 28.24 -16.13
N LEU A 533 -1.55 27.97 -17.15
CA LEU A 533 -1.49 28.69 -18.43
C LEU A 533 -1.79 30.19 -18.29
N ASP A 534 -2.70 30.58 -17.38
CA ASP A 534 -3.03 31.98 -17.09
C ASP A 534 -1.94 32.72 -16.28
N GLN A 535 -1.23 32.01 -15.40
CA GLN A 535 -0.29 32.58 -14.44
C GLN A 535 1.18 32.48 -14.90
N HIS A 536 1.55 31.47 -15.70
CA HIS A 536 2.88 31.25 -16.27
C HIS A 536 3.16 32.24 -17.41
N LYS A 537 3.33 33.50 -17.03
CA LYS A 537 3.68 34.62 -17.92
C LYS A 537 5.19 34.67 -18.14
N ARG A 538 5.61 35.24 -19.27
CA ARG A 538 7.03 35.37 -19.58
C ARG A 538 7.69 36.41 -18.65
N GLU A 539 8.68 35.96 -17.90
CA GLU A 539 9.54 36.78 -17.04
C GLU A 539 10.72 37.36 -17.85
N TYR A 540 11.47 38.31 -17.27
CA TYR A 540 12.67 38.83 -17.92
C TYR A 540 13.83 37.83 -17.79
N GLU A 541 14.26 37.27 -18.92
CA GLU A 541 15.43 36.39 -19.00
C GLU A 541 16.72 37.25 -19.05
N ILE A 542 17.53 37.19 -17.99
CA ILE A 542 18.74 38.01 -17.83
C ILE A 542 19.95 37.08 -17.67
N THR A 543 21.09 37.47 -18.26
CA THR A 543 22.39 36.83 -18.03
C THR A 543 23.34 37.85 -17.39
N LYS A 544 23.93 37.50 -16.26
CA LYS A 544 24.96 38.29 -15.59
C LYS A 544 26.24 37.47 -15.47
N HIS A 545 27.37 38.11 -15.77
CA HIS A 545 28.70 37.54 -15.59
C HIS A 545 29.32 38.15 -14.34
N ILE A 546 29.73 37.30 -13.40
CA ILE A 546 30.18 37.70 -12.07
C ILE A 546 31.63 37.25 -11.93
N SER A 547 32.55 38.23 -11.98
CA SER A 547 33.99 38.03 -11.77
C SER A 547 34.29 37.99 -10.27
N LEU A 548 34.91 36.90 -9.81
CA LEU A 548 35.33 36.76 -8.43
C LEU A 548 36.44 37.77 -8.11
N LEU A 549 37.39 38.01 -9.02
CA LEU A 549 38.44 39.03 -8.88
C LEU A 549 37.88 40.45 -8.63
N ALA A 550 36.72 40.77 -9.23
CA ALA A 550 36.09 42.08 -9.09
C ALA A 550 35.13 42.18 -7.88
N LEU A 551 34.47 41.07 -7.50
CA LEU A 551 33.53 41.02 -6.38
C LEU A 551 34.25 40.80 -5.04
N ASP A 552 35.13 39.80 -5.00
CA ASP A 552 35.83 39.34 -3.81
C ASP A 552 37.21 38.74 -4.17
N PRO A 553 38.22 39.60 -4.36
CA PRO A 553 39.56 39.15 -4.73
C PRO A 553 40.27 38.34 -3.64
N VAL A 554 39.92 38.53 -2.36
CA VAL A 554 40.54 37.79 -1.25
C VAL A 554 40.06 36.33 -1.26
N ALA A 555 38.81 36.07 -1.65
CA ALA A 555 38.32 34.70 -1.87
C ALA A 555 39.07 34.01 -3.02
N LEU A 556 39.40 34.74 -4.10
CA LEU A 556 40.24 34.21 -5.19
C LEU A 556 41.67 33.90 -4.74
N VAL A 557 42.27 34.75 -3.89
CA VAL A 557 43.60 34.48 -3.29
C VAL A 557 43.56 33.21 -2.43
N LYS A 558 42.54 33.10 -1.54
CA LYS A 558 42.33 31.92 -0.70
C LYS A 558 42.22 30.64 -1.55
N LEU A 559 41.36 30.64 -2.57
CA LEU A 559 41.14 29.50 -3.46
C LEU A 559 42.42 29.02 -4.16
N LYS A 560 43.32 29.92 -4.58
CA LYS A 560 44.59 29.54 -5.22
C LYS A 560 45.51 28.76 -4.27
N GLU A 561 45.52 29.16 -3.01
CA GLU A 561 46.43 28.59 -2.00
C GLU A 561 45.86 27.33 -1.35
N THR A 562 44.60 27.37 -0.88
CA THR A 562 43.94 26.27 -0.18
C THR A 562 43.30 25.26 -1.13
N GLY A 563 42.75 25.72 -2.26
CA GLY A 563 41.87 24.95 -3.12
C GLY A 563 40.38 25.13 -2.82
N GLU A 564 39.98 25.91 -1.81
CA GLU A 564 38.56 26.19 -1.50
C GLU A 564 38.29 27.66 -1.14
N CYS A 565 37.10 28.18 -1.50
CA CYS A 565 36.61 29.48 -1.04
C CYS A 565 35.07 29.56 -0.96
N LEU A 566 34.58 30.52 -0.17
CA LEU A 566 33.16 30.92 -0.10
C LEU A 566 32.94 32.26 -0.82
N VAL A 567 31.79 32.40 -1.49
CA VAL A 567 31.44 33.57 -2.30
C VAL A 567 29.98 33.93 -2.10
N ASP A 568 29.71 35.17 -1.67
CA ASP A 568 28.36 35.72 -1.55
C ASP A 568 27.97 36.54 -2.78
N LEU A 569 26.76 36.32 -3.28
CA LEU A 569 26.10 37.12 -4.33
C LEU A 569 24.99 37.99 -3.68
N PRO A 570 25.31 39.22 -3.21
CA PRO A 570 24.36 40.08 -2.52
C PRO A 570 23.33 40.70 -3.48
N GLU A 571 22.18 41.14 -2.96
CA GLU A 571 21.11 41.74 -3.79
C GLU A 571 21.59 42.97 -4.59
N ALA A 572 22.44 43.80 -3.98
CA ALA A 572 23.05 44.98 -4.59
C ALA A 572 23.78 44.67 -5.92
N LEU A 573 24.36 43.48 -6.06
CA LEU A 573 25.04 43.03 -7.28
C LEU A 573 24.09 42.94 -8.49
N PHE A 574 22.80 42.67 -8.24
CA PHE A 574 21.75 42.62 -9.27
C PHE A 574 21.00 43.95 -9.42
N ASP A 575 20.90 44.74 -8.35
CA ASP A 575 20.33 46.09 -8.41
C ASP A 575 21.21 47.09 -9.17
N LEU A 576 22.54 46.88 -9.22
CA LEU A 576 23.45 47.68 -10.05
C LEU A 576 23.09 47.60 -11.56
N ASP A 577 22.63 46.45 -12.05
CA ASP A 577 22.22 46.28 -13.44
C ASP A 577 20.77 46.74 -13.66
N TYR A 578 19.86 46.29 -12.79
CA TYR A 578 18.42 46.49 -12.91
C TYR A 578 17.77 46.77 -11.54
N PRO A 579 17.84 48.02 -11.06
CA PRO A 579 17.31 48.37 -9.74
C PRO A 579 15.78 48.31 -9.73
N GLY A 580 15.22 47.69 -8.69
CA GLY A 580 13.77 47.50 -8.54
C GLY A 580 13.20 46.27 -9.26
N HIS A 581 14.05 45.41 -9.84
CA HIS A 581 13.61 44.06 -10.19
C HIS A 581 13.50 43.20 -8.92
N TYR A 582 12.45 42.39 -8.83
CA TYR A 582 12.25 41.42 -7.75
C TYR A 582 12.05 40.03 -8.35
N MET A 583 11.79 39.02 -7.49
CA MET A 583 11.56 37.65 -7.92
C MET A 583 12.73 37.03 -8.72
N ARG A 584 13.96 37.37 -8.33
CA ARG A 584 15.18 36.96 -9.05
C ARG A 584 15.49 35.49 -8.81
N ARG A 585 15.23 34.64 -9.81
CA ARG A 585 15.39 33.17 -9.72
C ARG A 585 16.34 32.62 -10.79
N ILE A 586 17.27 31.78 -10.38
CA ILE A 586 18.27 31.15 -11.26
C ILE A 586 17.56 30.21 -12.25
N LYS A 587 17.98 30.24 -13.51
CA LYS A 587 17.57 29.31 -14.57
C LYS A 587 18.67 28.33 -14.93
N SER A 588 19.93 28.76 -14.87
CA SER A 588 21.12 27.91 -15.01
C SER A 588 22.36 28.67 -14.55
N VAL A 589 23.35 27.97 -14.00
CA VAL A 589 24.68 28.52 -13.71
C VAL A 589 25.72 27.81 -14.57
N GLY A 590 26.68 28.57 -15.11
CA GLY A 590 27.90 28.03 -15.71
C GLY A 590 29.14 28.64 -15.07
N LEU A 591 30.27 27.95 -15.12
CA LEU A 591 31.54 28.39 -14.54
C LEU A 591 32.62 28.49 -15.62
N THR A 592 33.37 29.60 -15.63
CA THR A 592 34.62 29.72 -16.37
C THR A 592 35.77 29.98 -15.41
N ILE A 593 36.85 29.21 -15.54
CA ILE A 593 38.11 29.40 -14.80
C ILE A 593 39.21 29.58 -15.85
N PRO A 594 39.58 30.82 -16.24
CA PRO A 594 40.69 31.03 -17.15
C PRO A 594 42.00 30.74 -16.42
N CYS A 595 42.67 29.66 -16.81
CA CYS A 595 43.95 29.21 -16.27
C CYS A 595 44.84 28.60 -17.38
N VAL A 596 46.09 28.26 -17.04
CA VAL A 596 47.03 27.61 -17.97
C VAL A 596 47.15 26.14 -17.60
N THR A 597 46.59 25.28 -18.45
CA THR A 597 46.62 23.81 -18.30
C THR A 597 47.39 23.14 -19.43
N GLY A 598 47.78 21.88 -19.22
CA GLY A 598 48.37 21.05 -20.27
C GLY A 598 47.32 20.54 -21.28
N PRO A 599 47.72 20.11 -22.49
CA PRO A 599 46.83 19.44 -23.42
C PRO A 599 46.18 18.21 -22.77
N TYR A 600 44.87 18.08 -22.88
CA TYR A 600 44.05 17.03 -22.26
C TYR A 600 44.03 17.02 -20.72
N THR A 601 44.51 18.06 -20.05
CA THR A 601 44.31 18.27 -18.60
C THR A 601 42.94 18.90 -18.34
N SER A 602 42.12 18.25 -17.52
CA SER A 602 40.80 18.74 -17.10
C SER A 602 40.88 19.77 -15.96
N VAL A 603 39.94 20.71 -15.93
CA VAL A 603 39.78 21.67 -14.81
C VAL A 603 38.60 21.23 -13.95
N ASN A 604 38.93 20.41 -12.95
CA ASN A 604 37.94 19.77 -12.07
C ASN A 604 37.65 20.70 -10.89
N CYS A 605 36.46 21.31 -10.90
CA CYS A 605 35.97 22.19 -9.84
C CYS A 605 34.55 21.76 -9.45
N THR A 606 34.26 21.69 -8.16
CA THR A 606 32.91 21.57 -7.62
C THR A 606 32.39 22.97 -7.29
N LEU A 607 31.20 23.31 -7.77
CA LEU A 607 30.46 24.51 -7.40
C LEU A 607 29.21 24.08 -6.66
N THR A 608 29.06 24.50 -5.40
CA THR A 608 27.97 24.10 -4.51
C THR A 608 27.19 25.32 -4.03
N LEU A 609 25.87 25.28 -4.13
CA LEU A 609 24.98 26.29 -3.57
C LEU A 609 24.69 25.94 -2.10
N LEU A 610 25.13 26.78 -1.16
CA LEU A 610 24.92 26.58 0.27
C LEU A 610 23.61 27.21 0.75
N LYS A 611 23.34 28.44 0.33
CA LYS A 611 22.14 29.21 0.70
C LYS A 611 21.63 30.01 -0.48
N ASN A 612 20.31 30.13 -0.61
CA ASN A 612 19.71 31.08 -1.54
C ASN A 612 18.51 31.82 -0.94
N SER A 613 18.20 32.99 -1.49
CA SER A 613 17.09 33.84 -1.09
C SER A 613 16.42 34.53 -2.28
N VAL A 614 15.09 34.62 -2.26
CA VAL A 614 14.27 35.30 -3.29
C VAL A 614 13.46 36.42 -2.64
N ARG A 615 13.55 37.66 -3.14
CA ARG A 615 12.58 38.72 -2.82
C ARG A 615 11.23 38.41 -3.50
N LYS A 616 10.27 37.91 -2.73
CA LYS A 616 8.92 37.48 -3.17
C LYS A 616 8.00 38.63 -3.57
N ASN A 617 8.08 39.77 -2.88
CA ASN A 617 7.10 40.85 -3.03
C ASN A 617 7.78 42.23 -3.18
N THR A 618 6.97 43.20 -3.64
CA THR A 618 7.40 44.58 -3.93
C THR A 618 7.18 45.54 -2.76
N SER A 619 6.90 45.03 -1.55
CA SER A 619 6.64 45.88 -0.39
C SER A 619 7.90 46.66 -0.01
N PRO A 620 7.83 48.00 0.12
CA PRO A 620 9.01 48.81 0.39
C PRO A 620 9.62 48.55 1.78
N GLY A 621 8.85 48.01 2.73
CA GLY A 621 9.29 47.79 4.11
C GLY A 621 9.63 49.10 4.84
N SER A 622 10.34 48.97 5.97
CA SER A 622 10.98 50.09 6.68
C SER A 622 12.29 50.54 6.01
N GLN A 623 13.05 49.58 5.49
CA GLN A 623 14.31 49.74 4.77
C GLN A 623 14.31 48.85 3.52
N TYR A 624 15.08 49.19 2.48
CA TYR A 624 15.08 48.42 1.23
C TYR A 624 15.74 47.06 1.43
N GLY A 625 16.94 47.04 2.01
CA GLY A 625 17.64 45.83 2.40
C GLY A 625 16.82 44.94 3.34
N ARG A 626 17.25 43.70 3.53
CA ARG A 626 16.63 42.78 4.48
C ARG A 626 16.80 43.29 5.91
N ASN A 627 15.86 42.98 6.79
CA ASN A 627 16.02 43.24 8.23
C ASN A 627 17.13 42.35 8.82
N ILE A 628 18.23 42.98 9.24
CA ILE A 628 19.37 42.35 9.89
C ILE A 628 19.50 42.97 11.29
N ASP A 629 19.51 42.13 12.32
CA ASP A 629 19.81 42.54 13.69
C ASP A 629 21.08 41.81 14.15
N SER A 630 22.08 42.57 14.61
CA SER A 630 23.30 42.03 15.21
C SER A 630 24.06 40.99 14.34
N GLY A 631 23.89 41.08 13.01
CA GLY A 631 24.49 40.17 12.04
C GLY A 631 23.70 38.88 11.77
N VAL A 632 22.51 38.74 12.36
CA VAL A 632 21.58 37.64 12.11
C VAL A 632 20.41 38.15 11.26
N PHE A 633 20.03 37.38 10.25
CA PHE A 633 18.85 37.67 9.44
C PHE A 633 17.59 37.42 10.27
N GLN A 634 16.70 38.42 10.39
CA GLN A 634 15.37 38.19 10.93
C GLN A 634 14.43 37.60 9.86
N ASP A 635 13.30 37.05 10.31
CA ASP A 635 12.18 36.74 9.43
C ASP A 635 11.65 38.03 8.79
N ASP A 636 11.56 38.01 7.47
CA ASP A 636 11.16 39.14 6.64
C ASP A 636 10.31 38.59 5.51
N ASP A 637 8.98 38.73 5.60
CA ASP A 637 7.99 38.19 4.65
C ASP A 637 8.23 38.59 3.19
N ARG A 638 9.07 39.61 2.96
CA ARG A 638 9.51 40.03 1.62
C ARG A 638 10.48 39.05 0.99
N PHE A 639 11.13 38.20 1.77
CA PHE A 639 12.15 37.24 1.33
C PHE A 639 11.71 35.78 1.57
N LYS A 640 12.22 34.88 0.74
CA LYS A 640 12.12 33.43 0.90
C LYS A 640 13.53 32.87 0.93
N ASP A 641 13.98 32.44 2.10
CA ASP A 641 15.22 31.68 2.20
C ASP A 641 15.00 30.22 1.82
N SER A 642 16.06 29.57 1.33
CA SER A 642 16.12 28.13 1.12
C SER A 642 17.53 27.66 1.42
N VAL A 643 17.64 26.82 2.46
CA VAL A 643 18.90 26.34 3.05
C VAL A 643 19.08 24.82 2.83
N GLY A 644 18.00 24.03 2.90
CA GLY A 644 18.06 22.56 2.80
C GLY A 644 18.23 21.95 1.41
N ALA A 645 18.56 22.74 0.38
CA ALA A 645 18.72 22.26 -0.99
C ALA A 645 20.17 22.44 -1.48
N ILE A 646 21.11 21.79 -0.79
CA ILE A 646 22.52 21.75 -1.20
C ILE A 646 22.59 21.03 -2.55
N GLN A 647 22.75 21.80 -3.61
CA GLN A 647 22.98 21.31 -4.96
C GLN A 647 24.42 21.60 -5.36
N SER A 648 24.98 20.75 -6.22
CA SER A 648 26.33 20.92 -6.74
C SER A 648 26.39 20.62 -8.23
N ILE A 649 27.27 21.31 -8.94
CA ILE A 649 27.75 20.92 -10.26
C ILE A 649 29.25 20.70 -10.23
N VAL A 650 29.77 19.92 -11.17
CA VAL A 650 31.21 19.70 -11.35
C VAL A 650 31.63 20.11 -12.76
N THR A 651 32.71 20.87 -12.89
CA THR A 651 33.29 21.21 -14.19
C THR A 651 34.27 20.15 -14.66
N SER A 652 34.43 20.02 -15.98
CA SER A 652 35.51 19.24 -16.60
C SER A 652 36.39 20.12 -17.49
N SER A 653 35.79 21.08 -18.18
CA SER A 653 36.46 22.04 -19.06
C SER A 653 36.72 23.40 -18.41
N ALA A 654 35.83 23.79 -17.48
CA ALA A 654 35.75 25.13 -16.90
C ALA A 654 35.76 26.27 -17.96
N GLN A 655 35.10 26.04 -19.10
CA GLN A 655 34.86 27.05 -20.14
C GLN A 655 33.34 27.21 -20.36
N ASN A 656 32.71 28.10 -19.58
CA ASN A 656 31.26 28.27 -19.52
C ASN A 656 30.53 26.93 -19.27
N ASP A 657 31.10 26.16 -18.34
CA ASP A 657 30.76 24.77 -18.05
C ASP A 657 29.64 24.74 -17.00
N SER A 658 28.48 24.17 -17.34
CA SER A 658 27.32 24.07 -16.43
C SER A 658 27.27 22.75 -15.67
N GLY A 659 28.31 21.91 -15.79
CA GLY A 659 28.34 20.55 -15.24
C GLY A 659 27.38 19.56 -15.93
N LEU A 660 26.87 19.92 -17.11
CA LEU A 660 26.11 19.05 -18.00
C LEU A 660 26.85 18.91 -19.34
N PHE A 661 26.83 17.72 -19.94
CA PHE A 661 27.39 17.50 -21.29
C PHE A 661 26.72 18.40 -22.36
N GLU A 662 25.42 18.65 -22.22
CA GLU A 662 24.67 19.59 -23.06
C GLU A 662 23.67 20.37 -22.19
N THR A 663 23.74 21.70 -22.20
CA THR A 663 22.82 22.55 -21.40
C THR A 663 21.55 22.86 -22.18
N ASN A 664 20.60 21.91 -22.21
CA ASN A 664 19.34 22.09 -22.92
C ASN A 664 18.25 22.74 -22.04
N LEU A 665 17.92 24.00 -22.31
CA LEU A 665 16.83 24.72 -21.63
C LEU A 665 15.44 24.06 -21.80
N ARG A 666 15.28 23.19 -22.82
CA ARG A 666 14.05 22.42 -23.10
C ARG A 666 14.05 21.00 -22.51
N ASP A 667 15.04 20.62 -21.70
CA ASP A 667 14.94 19.37 -20.93
C ASP A 667 13.63 19.37 -20.10
N GLU A 668 13.02 18.21 -19.96
CA GLU A 668 11.83 18.03 -19.13
C GLU A 668 12.17 18.04 -17.64
N ARG A 669 13.44 17.82 -17.30
CA ARG A 669 13.98 17.91 -15.95
C ARG A 669 14.39 19.35 -15.61
N TYR A 670 14.37 19.68 -14.33
CA TYR A 670 14.98 20.92 -13.84
C TYR A 670 16.50 20.87 -14.04
N LEU A 671 17.07 21.99 -14.49
CA LEU A 671 18.52 22.16 -14.55
C LEU A 671 19.09 22.36 -13.13
N PRO A 672 20.40 22.11 -12.92
CA PRO A 672 21.06 22.44 -11.66
C PRO A 672 20.82 23.90 -11.28
N PHE A 673 20.44 24.13 -10.01
CA PHE A 673 20.07 25.42 -9.43
C PHE A 673 18.85 26.11 -10.04
N GLU A 674 18.12 25.47 -10.96
CA GLU A 674 16.91 26.04 -11.53
C GLU A 674 15.87 26.33 -10.43
N GLY A 675 15.30 27.53 -10.43
CA GLY A 675 14.32 27.97 -9.46
C GLY A 675 14.87 28.45 -8.11
N ALA A 676 16.17 28.28 -7.83
CA ALA A 676 16.82 28.84 -6.64
C ALA A 676 16.92 30.38 -6.71
N GLY A 677 17.07 31.06 -5.57
CA GLY A 677 17.24 32.51 -5.51
C GLY A 677 18.59 33.01 -6.04
N ALA A 678 18.58 34.14 -6.74
CA ALA A 678 19.80 34.76 -7.24
C ALA A 678 20.68 35.33 -6.10
N ILE A 679 20.07 35.82 -5.02
CA ILE A 679 20.78 36.19 -3.80
C ILE A 679 21.25 34.89 -3.15
N SER A 680 22.55 34.64 -3.07
CA SER A 680 23.05 33.28 -2.79
C SER A 680 24.48 33.23 -2.24
N GLU A 681 24.77 32.19 -1.48
CA GLU A 681 26.09 31.85 -0.93
C GLU A 681 26.59 30.56 -1.59
N TRP A 682 27.82 30.59 -2.12
CA TRP A 682 28.41 29.52 -2.91
C TRP A 682 29.72 29.04 -2.30
N ARG A 683 29.96 27.73 -2.36
CA ARG A 683 31.28 27.13 -2.17
C ARG A 683 31.89 26.76 -3.53
N ILE A 684 33.12 27.17 -3.75
CA ILE A 684 33.93 26.79 -4.91
C ILE A 684 35.09 25.94 -4.40
N GLU A 685 35.24 24.74 -4.92
CA GLU A 685 36.21 23.75 -4.46
C GLU A 685 36.96 23.10 -5.63
N LEU A 686 38.28 23.20 -5.59
CA LEU A 686 39.25 22.49 -6.42
C LEU A 686 39.92 21.40 -5.57
N SER A 687 40.83 20.61 -6.15
CA SER A 687 41.62 19.67 -5.35
C SER A 687 42.45 20.43 -4.30
N GLN A 688 42.13 20.23 -3.02
CA GLN A 688 42.78 20.91 -1.90
C GLN A 688 44.23 20.43 -1.70
N ASP A 689 44.42 19.12 -1.79
CA ASP A 689 45.71 18.44 -1.64
C ASP A 689 46.70 18.90 -2.73
N LYS A 690 47.85 19.43 -2.29
CA LYS A 690 48.90 19.98 -3.15
C LYS A 690 49.57 18.90 -4.01
N ASP A 691 49.60 17.64 -3.57
CA ASP A 691 50.25 16.54 -4.29
C ASP A 691 49.41 16.03 -5.48
N PHE A 692 48.10 16.33 -5.51
CA PHE A 692 47.17 15.87 -6.56
C PHE A 692 46.63 16.99 -7.46
N ARG A 693 47.16 18.23 -7.37
CA ARG A 693 46.79 19.34 -8.26
C ARG A 693 47.26 19.05 -9.69
N GLN A 694 46.31 18.95 -10.62
CA GLN A 694 46.61 18.61 -12.03
C GLN A 694 47.22 19.76 -12.83
N PHE A 695 47.13 21.00 -12.33
CA PHE A 695 47.73 22.20 -12.92
C PHE A 695 48.08 23.22 -11.82
N ASP A 696 48.89 24.21 -12.16
CA ASP A 696 49.27 25.26 -11.21
C ASP A 696 48.13 26.30 -11.05
N TYR A 697 47.48 26.30 -9.87
CA TYR A 697 46.38 27.22 -9.56
C TYR A 697 46.80 28.69 -9.58
N ASN A 698 48.09 29.00 -9.48
CA ASN A 698 48.57 30.39 -9.63
C ASN A 698 48.28 30.97 -11.02
N THR A 699 48.12 30.11 -12.02
CA THR A 699 47.77 30.50 -13.40
C THR A 699 46.31 30.90 -13.56
N ILE A 700 45.44 30.64 -12.57
CA ILE A 700 44.05 31.10 -12.56
C ILE A 700 44.05 32.64 -12.55
N SER A 701 43.53 33.30 -13.58
CA SER A 701 43.46 34.76 -13.59
C SER A 701 42.24 35.28 -12.82
N ASP A 702 41.12 34.57 -12.90
CA ASP A 702 39.82 34.93 -12.33
C ASP A 702 38.93 33.68 -12.22
N ILE A 703 37.76 33.80 -11.61
CA ILE A 703 36.64 32.86 -11.76
C ILE A 703 35.39 33.65 -12.14
N ILE A 704 34.74 33.22 -13.21
CA ILE A 704 33.57 33.90 -13.77
C ILE A 704 32.36 32.98 -13.65
N LEU A 705 31.39 33.38 -12.81
CA LEU A 705 30.08 32.73 -12.75
C LEU A 705 29.17 33.35 -13.83
N HIS A 706 28.63 32.49 -14.69
CA HIS A 706 27.66 32.84 -15.73
C HIS A 706 26.26 32.55 -15.20
N LEU A 707 25.68 33.52 -14.48
CA LEU A 707 24.36 33.37 -13.88
C LEU A 707 23.28 33.76 -14.90
N ARG A 708 22.48 32.78 -15.35
CA ARG A 708 21.23 33.07 -16.06
C ARG A 708 20.08 33.01 -15.07
N TYR A 709 19.27 34.05 -15.00
CA TYR A 709 18.17 34.16 -14.05
C TYR A 709 16.95 34.84 -14.69
N THR A 710 15.76 34.59 -14.13
CA THR A 710 14.53 35.31 -14.44
C THR A 710 14.21 36.35 -13.38
N ALA A 711 13.48 37.41 -13.73
CA ALA A 711 13.05 38.46 -12.81
C ALA A 711 11.74 39.14 -13.25
N ARG A 712 11.12 39.88 -12.32
CA ARG A 712 9.89 40.68 -12.54
C ARG A 712 10.14 42.15 -12.19
N ASP A 713 9.44 43.09 -12.84
CA ASP A 713 9.51 44.54 -12.51
C ASP A 713 8.68 44.85 -11.26
N GLY A 714 9.31 45.42 -10.23
CA GLY A 714 8.66 45.89 -9.01
C GLY A 714 8.16 47.35 -9.06
N GLY A 715 8.38 48.03 -10.18
CA GLY A 715 7.92 49.39 -10.43
C GLY A 715 8.75 50.49 -9.76
N GLY A 716 8.37 51.74 -10.05
CA GLY A 716 9.15 52.93 -9.70
C GLY A 716 9.45 53.12 -8.21
N ILE A 717 8.56 52.67 -7.32
CA ILE A 717 8.75 52.79 -5.86
C ILE A 717 9.90 51.88 -5.39
N LEU A 718 9.87 50.60 -5.78
CA LEU A 718 10.92 49.65 -5.41
C LEU A 718 12.27 50.05 -6.04
N LYS A 719 12.23 50.53 -7.30
CA LYS A 719 13.40 51.07 -8.01
C LYS A 719 14.03 52.28 -7.30
N GLY A 720 13.21 53.23 -6.83
CA GLY A 720 13.71 54.39 -6.08
C GLY A 720 14.42 53.96 -4.79
N LYS A 721 13.81 53.03 -4.03
CA LYS A 721 14.38 52.49 -2.80
C LYS A 721 15.67 51.69 -3.03
N ALA A 722 15.76 50.91 -4.12
CA ALA A 722 16.98 50.22 -4.53
C ALA A 722 18.14 51.21 -4.81
N ILE A 723 17.86 52.33 -5.47
CA ILE A 723 18.87 53.36 -5.78
C ILE A 723 19.32 54.10 -4.51
N GLU A 724 18.43 54.37 -3.56
CA GLU A 724 18.77 54.93 -2.24
C GLU A 724 19.70 53.98 -1.46
N GLU A 725 19.40 52.68 -1.44
CA GLU A 725 20.24 51.66 -0.80
C GLU A 725 21.62 51.57 -1.49
N LEU A 726 21.66 51.47 -2.82
CA LEU A 726 22.92 51.40 -3.57
C LEU A 726 23.82 52.60 -3.29
N ARG A 727 23.28 53.82 -3.26
CA ARG A 727 24.06 55.02 -2.90
C ARG A 727 24.62 54.92 -1.49
N THR A 728 23.83 54.42 -0.55
CA THR A 728 24.22 54.23 0.86
C THR A 728 25.34 53.19 0.98
N ILE A 729 25.25 52.09 0.22
CA ILE A 729 26.28 51.04 0.14
C ILE A 729 27.60 51.58 -0.44
N LEU A 730 27.53 52.33 -1.54
CA LEU A 730 28.70 52.92 -2.19
C LEU A 730 29.40 53.96 -1.30
N SER A 731 28.63 54.78 -0.58
CA SER A 731 29.16 55.87 0.26
C SER A 731 29.73 55.42 1.62
N GLY A 732 29.69 54.12 1.94
CA GLY A 732 30.36 53.55 3.12
C GLY A 732 29.49 52.68 4.03
N ALA A 733 28.19 52.51 3.75
CA ALA A 733 27.37 51.49 4.44
C ALA A 733 27.69 50.09 3.89
N THR A 734 28.87 49.61 4.25
CA THR A 734 29.59 48.45 3.71
C THR A 734 28.72 47.34 3.11
N LEU A 735 28.88 47.10 1.81
CA LEU A 735 28.45 45.85 1.16
C LEU A 735 29.02 44.67 1.96
N GLN A 736 28.15 43.85 2.55
CA GLN A 736 28.56 42.69 3.33
C GLN A 736 28.69 41.46 2.41
N LEU A 737 29.85 40.82 2.47
CA LEU A 737 30.21 39.62 1.71
C LEU A 737 30.60 38.47 2.65
N ALA A 738 30.89 37.32 2.04
CA ALA A 738 31.27 36.09 2.73
C ALA A 738 32.45 36.31 3.68
N GLU A 739 32.47 35.56 4.78
CA GLU A 739 33.48 35.68 5.84
C GLU A 739 33.49 37.07 6.52
N LYS A 740 32.34 37.76 6.52
CA LYS A 740 32.08 39.08 7.15
C LYS A 740 32.87 40.26 6.54
N ARG A 741 33.41 40.10 5.33
CA ARG A 741 34.13 41.16 4.61
C ARG A 741 33.18 42.26 4.14
N LYS A 742 33.74 43.47 3.98
CA LYS A 742 32.98 44.71 3.94
C LYS A 742 33.59 45.74 2.98
N GLY A 743 32.78 46.24 2.05
CA GLY A 743 33.14 47.35 1.14
C GLY A 743 33.26 46.94 -0.34
N LEU A 744 33.98 47.74 -1.12
CA LEU A 744 34.35 47.43 -2.51
C LEU A 744 35.85 47.13 -2.58
N PHE A 745 36.26 46.23 -3.46
CA PHE A 745 37.62 45.70 -3.49
C PHE A 745 38.29 45.89 -4.84
N ARG A 746 39.61 46.13 -4.84
CA ARG A 746 40.45 46.13 -6.05
C ARG A 746 41.80 45.50 -5.74
N LEU A 747 42.10 44.37 -6.39
CA LEU A 747 43.37 43.65 -6.27
C LEU A 747 44.38 44.10 -7.31
N PHE A 748 45.58 44.46 -6.86
CA PHE A 748 46.73 44.78 -7.68
C PHE A 748 47.83 43.73 -7.48
N SER A 749 48.37 43.18 -8.57
CA SER A 749 49.62 42.40 -8.52
C SER A 749 50.79 43.32 -8.82
N ALA A 750 51.77 43.40 -7.91
CA ALA A 750 52.97 44.20 -8.14
C ALA A 750 53.75 43.73 -9.37
N LYS A 751 53.91 42.41 -9.51
CA LYS A 751 54.59 41.77 -10.64
C LYS A 751 53.94 42.04 -12.00
N HIS A 752 52.60 42.04 -12.06
CA HIS A 752 51.87 42.15 -13.33
C HIS A 752 51.42 43.58 -13.67
N GLU A 753 50.99 44.38 -12.70
CA GLU A 753 50.51 45.76 -12.94
C GLU A 753 51.59 46.85 -12.76
N PHE A 754 52.69 46.53 -12.06
CA PHE A 754 53.82 47.44 -11.81
C PHE A 754 55.19 46.81 -12.15
N PRO A 755 55.35 46.13 -13.32
CA PRO A 755 56.51 45.26 -13.60
C PRO A 755 57.88 45.98 -13.55
N ASN A 756 57.93 47.27 -13.95
CA ASN A 756 59.16 48.06 -13.90
C ASN A 756 59.61 48.35 -12.46
N ASP A 757 58.67 48.72 -11.60
CA ASP A 757 58.94 49.09 -10.21
C ASP A 757 59.09 47.86 -9.32
N TRP A 758 58.41 46.76 -9.66
CA TRP A 758 58.68 45.43 -9.12
C TRP A 758 60.11 44.94 -9.41
N TYR A 759 60.58 45.08 -10.65
CA TYR A 759 61.96 44.74 -11.00
C TYR A 759 62.97 45.60 -10.22
N ARG A 760 62.71 46.91 -10.07
CA ARG A 760 63.56 47.82 -9.27
C ARG A 760 63.55 47.51 -7.78
N PHE A 761 62.40 47.13 -7.22
CA PHE A 761 62.25 46.73 -5.82
C PHE A 761 63.10 45.50 -5.48
N LEU A 762 63.04 44.47 -6.33
CA LEU A 762 63.86 43.26 -6.16
C LEU A 762 65.34 43.50 -6.54
N ARG A 763 65.65 44.47 -7.41
CA ARG A 763 67.02 44.78 -7.87
C ARG A 763 67.33 46.27 -7.73
N PRO A 764 67.46 46.80 -6.49
CA PRO A 764 67.85 48.18 -6.25
C PRO A 764 69.31 48.40 -6.68
N LYS A 765 69.67 49.65 -6.95
CA LYS A 765 71.06 50.00 -7.33
C LYS A 765 72.02 49.75 -6.17
N GLU A 766 73.31 49.56 -6.46
CA GLU A 766 74.34 49.26 -5.45
C GLU A 766 74.50 50.37 -4.39
N ASP A 767 74.12 51.62 -4.70
CA ASP A 767 74.17 52.79 -3.82
C ASP A 767 72.92 53.00 -2.95
N GLN A 768 71.91 52.12 -3.04
CA GLN A 768 70.66 52.22 -2.27
C GLN A 768 70.62 51.27 -1.08
N THR A 769 70.32 51.80 0.10
CA THR A 769 70.14 51.02 1.35
C THR A 769 68.79 50.31 1.40
N ASP A 770 67.70 51.04 1.16
CA ASP A 770 66.34 50.52 1.28
C ASP A 770 65.78 50.04 -0.07
N GLN A 771 65.06 48.92 -0.05
CA GLN A 771 64.27 48.44 -1.20
C GLN A 771 62.89 49.07 -1.17
N SER A 772 62.53 49.84 -2.20
CA SER A 772 61.23 50.53 -2.30
C SER A 772 60.48 50.16 -3.57
N LEU A 773 59.25 49.65 -3.44
CA LEU A 773 58.29 49.47 -4.52
C LEU A 773 57.37 50.69 -4.59
N GLN A 774 57.34 51.38 -5.74
CA GLN A 774 56.37 52.44 -5.98
C GLN A 774 55.09 51.87 -6.58
N VAL A 775 53.94 52.26 -6.02
CA VAL A 775 52.59 51.85 -6.44
C VAL A 775 51.81 53.13 -6.72
N ASN A 776 51.59 53.44 -8.00
CA ASN A 776 50.75 54.57 -8.40
C ASN A 776 49.31 54.10 -8.65
N LEU A 777 48.39 54.58 -7.81
CA LEU A 777 46.97 54.27 -7.89
C LEU A 777 46.23 55.47 -8.48
N ASP A 778 46.09 55.48 -9.80
CA ASP A 778 45.30 56.48 -10.54
C ASP A 778 43.81 56.11 -10.59
N LYS A 779 42.90 57.09 -10.74
CA LYS A 779 41.44 56.83 -10.90
C LYS A 779 41.14 55.84 -12.06
N GLU A 780 41.96 55.81 -13.10
CA GLU A 780 41.79 54.91 -14.25
C GLU A 780 41.93 53.41 -13.91
N ARG A 781 42.60 53.08 -12.79
CA ARG A 781 42.86 51.70 -12.33
C ARG A 781 41.71 51.08 -11.51
N PHE A 782 40.68 51.87 -11.21
CA PHE A 782 39.45 51.47 -10.55
C PHE A 782 38.32 51.26 -11.58
N PRO A 783 37.19 50.60 -11.20
CA PRO A 783 36.10 50.31 -12.14
C PRO A 783 35.57 51.56 -12.86
N PHE A 784 35.31 51.44 -14.16
CA PHE A 784 34.90 52.54 -15.03
C PHE A 784 33.72 53.36 -14.48
N GLN A 785 32.75 52.68 -13.87
CA GLN A 785 31.53 53.26 -13.29
C GLN A 785 31.77 54.27 -12.14
N PHE A 786 32.99 54.37 -11.61
CA PHE A 786 33.35 55.27 -10.50
C PHE A 786 34.39 56.33 -10.89
N ARG A 787 34.68 56.52 -12.18
CA ARG A 787 35.73 57.46 -12.63
C ARG A 787 35.41 58.93 -12.34
N ASP A 788 34.15 59.30 -12.44
CA ASP A 788 33.64 60.66 -12.17
C ASP A 788 33.36 60.90 -10.68
N GLU A 789 33.59 59.89 -9.83
CA GLU A 789 33.34 59.92 -8.39
C GLU A 789 34.66 60.14 -7.61
N THR A 790 34.57 60.53 -6.34
CA THR A 790 35.70 60.49 -5.42
C THR A 790 35.86 59.08 -4.85
N ILE A 791 37.03 58.48 -5.05
CA ILE A 791 37.38 57.15 -4.53
C ILE A 791 38.30 57.32 -3.32
N THR A 792 37.90 56.73 -2.20
CA THR A 792 38.65 56.77 -0.94
C THR A 792 39.00 55.36 -0.51
N ILE A 793 40.29 55.07 -0.31
CA ILE A 793 40.77 53.78 0.19
C ILE A 793 40.78 53.81 1.72
N THR A 794 40.05 52.88 2.34
CA THR A 794 39.88 52.79 3.80
C THR A 794 40.81 51.76 4.43
N THR A 795 41.07 50.66 3.73
CA THR A 795 41.89 49.54 4.21
C THR A 795 42.73 48.99 3.06
N VAL A 796 43.93 48.50 3.37
CA VAL A 796 44.78 47.80 2.39
C VAL A 796 45.29 46.51 3.00
N GLU A 797 45.03 45.40 2.32
CA GLU A 797 45.60 44.09 2.65
C GLU A 797 46.79 43.78 1.73
N PHE A 798 47.90 43.33 2.31
CA PHE A 798 49.11 42.94 1.62
C PHE A 798 49.32 41.44 1.74
N PHE A 799 49.48 40.74 0.62
CA PHE A 799 49.79 39.32 0.54
C PHE A 799 51.13 39.14 -0.17
N LEU A 800 52.16 38.75 0.57
CA LEU A 800 53.48 38.44 0.03
C LEU A 800 53.57 36.94 -0.30
N LYS A 801 53.87 36.62 -1.55
CA LYS A 801 54.00 35.23 -2.01
C LYS A 801 55.46 34.85 -2.18
N LEU A 802 55.87 33.79 -1.50
CA LEU A 802 57.24 33.26 -1.54
C LEU A 802 57.35 32.04 -2.48
N LYS A 803 58.54 31.82 -3.04
CA LYS A 803 58.77 30.83 -4.09
C LYS A 803 59.41 29.55 -3.55
N GLY A 804 58.75 28.40 -3.76
CA GLY A 804 59.37 27.08 -3.62
C GLY A 804 59.71 26.61 -2.20
N LEU A 805 59.01 27.13 -1.18
CA LEU A 805 59.21 26.76 0.22
C LEU A 805 58.10 25.82 0.72
N SER A 806 58.43 24.84 1.57
CA SER A 806 57.44 24.00 2.26
C SER A 806 56.76 24.78 3.40
N GLN A 807 55.59 24.33 3.86
CA GLN A 807 54.88 24.98 4.98
C GLN A 807 55.72 25.06 6.26
N ASP A 808 56.47 24.01 6.59
CA ASP A 808 57.43 24.03 7.72
C ASP A 808 58.53 25.07 7.53
N SER A 809 58.98 25.27 6.29
CA SER A 809 59.98 26.29 5.95
C SER A 809 59.40 27.69 6.06
N LEU A 810 58.16 27.90 5.62
CA LEU A 810 57.44 29.18 5.74
C LEU A 810 57.25 29.57 7.21
N ALA A 811 56.81 28.64 8.07
CA ALA A 811 56.65 28.89 9.51
C ALA A 811 57.97 29.30 10.20
N SER A 812 59.12 28.84 9.70
CA SER A 812 60.44 29.16 10.26
C SER A 812 60.96 30.57 9.96
N ILE A 813 60.39 31.28 8.99
CA ILE A 813 60.88 32.60 8.52
C ILE A 813 60.56 33.72 9.53
N GLY A 814 59.55 33.54 10.38
CA GLY A 814 59.09 34.54 11.33
C GLY A 814 58.16 35.57 10.68
N THR A 815 58.27 36.83 11.08
CA THR A 815 57.53 37.95 10.47
C THR A 815 58.38 38.65 9.40
N ILE A 816 57.73 39.22 8.37
CA ILE A 816 58.41 40.00 7.32
C ILE A 816 57.95 41.46 7.43
N PRO A 817 58.77 42.35 8.00
CA PRO A 817 58.40 43.74 8.20
C PRO A 817 58.57 44.58 6.93
N LEU A 818 57.52 45.33 6.59
CA LEU A 818 57.51 46.34 5.54
C LEU A 818 57.07 47.69 6.10
N THR A 819 57.31 48.75 5.35
CA THR A 819 56.92 50.12 5.71
C THR A 819 56.13 50.75 4.58
N LEU A 820 54.90 51.17 4.85
CA LEU A 820 54.07 51.94 3.92
C LEU A 820 54.37 53.44 4.08
N LEU A 821 54.76 54.07 2.98
CA LEU A 821 55.10 55.48 2.87
C LEU A 821 54.21 56.17 1.81
N GLN A 822 53.92 57.45 2.01
CA GLN A 822 53.41 58.35 0.97
C GLN A 822 54.38 59.51 0.82
N GLY A 823 55.08 59.56 -0.32
CA GLY A 823 56.30 60.36 -0.43
C GLY A 823 57.34 59.92 0.59
N THR A 824 57.74 60.83 1.49
CA THR A 824 58.63 60.54 2.63
C THR A 824 57.89 60.33 3.96
N THR A 825 56.55 60.43 3.96
CA THR A 825 55.75 60.36 5.19
C THR A 825 55.42 58.91 5.53
N LEU A 826 55.73 58.50 6.76
CA LEU A 826 55.33 57.20 7.31
C LEU A 826 53.81 57.12 7.50
N ILE A 827 53.15 56.20 6.79
CA ILE A 827 51.78 55.81 7.07
C ILE A 827 51.78 54.72 8.16
N LYS A 828 52.49 53.61 7.93
CA LYS A 828 52.48 52.46 8.84
C LYS A 828 53.73 51.58 8.66
N ASP A 829 54.37 51.17 9.76
CA ASP A 829 55.23 49.98 9.78
C ASP A 829 54.30 48.76 9.97
N MET A 830 54.38 47.77 9.07
CA MET A 830 53.55 46.55 9.07
C MET A 830 54.42 45.30 9.22
N GLU A 831 53.89 44.25 9.82
CA GLU A 831 54.55 42.94 9.93
C GLU A 831 53.70 41.90 9.21
N LEU A 832 54.14 41.44 8.05
CA LEU A 832 53.51 40.31 7.37
C LEU A 832 53.74 39.03 8.19
N ARG A 833 52.69 38.22 8.36
CA ARG A 833 52.73 36.96 9.11
C ARG A 833 52.16 35.83 8.27
N SER A 834 52.71 34.63 8.37
CA SER A 834 52.15 33.44 7.71
C SER A 834 50.77 33.13 8.29
N GLU A 835 49.72 33.28 7.48
CA GLU A 835 48.33 33.07 7.86
C GLU A 835 47.85 31.66 7.43
N PRO A 836 47.58 30.73 8.37
CA PRO A 836 47.20 29.36 8.04
C PRO A 836 45.90 29.26 7.23
N THR A 837 44.93 30.15 7.46
CA THR A 837 43.65 30.15 6.74
C THR A 837 43.76 30.54 5.26
N LEU A 838 44.90 31.11 4.87
CA LEU A 838 45.28 31.47 3.50
C LEU A 838 46.39 30.55 2.97
N GLY A 839 46.43 29.29 3.44
CA GLY A 839 47.38 28.27 3.00
C GLY A 839 48.84 28.49 3.45
N GLY A 840 49.10 29.49 4.30
CA GLY A 840 50.44 29.91 4.73
C GLY A 840 51.00 31.12 3.97
N LEU A 841 50.16 31.87 3.24
CA LEU A 841 50.58 33.17 2.68
C LEU A 841 50.97 34.16 3.77
N TYR A 842 51.91 35.05 3.45
CA TYR A 842 52.32 36.13 4.33
C TYR A 842 51.34 37.31 4.19
N HIS A 843 50.56 37.60 5.23
CA HIS A 843 49.48 38.59 5.23
C HIS A 843 49.72 39.72 6.24
N ALA A 844 49.28 40.94 5.90
CA ALA A 844 49.15 42.08 6.79
C ALA A 844 48.01 43.00 6.33
N GLU A 845 47.15 43.41 7.27
CA GLU A 845 46.09 44.40 7.05
C GLU A 845 46.50 45.76 7.61
N VAL A 846 46.21 46.83 6.87
CA VAL A 846 46.47 48.22 7.26
C VAL A 846 45.21 49.06 7.06
N GLU A 847 44.56 49.40 8.17
CA GLU A 847 43.55 50.47 8.21
C GLU A 847 44.20 51.84 7.93
N LEU A 848 43.55 52.66 7.12
CA LEU A 848 43.96 53.99 6.74
C LEU A 848 42.95 55.03 7.23
N ASN A 849 43.45 56.19 7.66
CA ASN A 849 42.62 57.38 7.89
C ASN A 849 42.25 58.05 6.55
N GLU A 850 41.53 57.31 5.69
CA GLU A 850 40.99 57.71 4.38
C GLU A 850 42.01 58.27 3.38
N ALA A 851 42.50 57.41 2.47
CA ALA A 851 43.41 57.82 1.39
C ALA A 851 42.67 58.05 0.06
N GLN A 852 42.52 59.31 -0.36
CA GLN A 852 41.86 59.67 -1.63
C GLN A 852 42.74 59.36 -2.86
N VAL A 853 42.10 58.89 -3.93
CA VAL A 853 42.70 58.55 -5.23
C VAL A 853 42.64 59.77 -6.16
N PRO A 854 43.72 60.16 -6.87
CA PRO A 854 44.96 59.41 -7.08
C PRO A 854 45.97 59.50 -5.93
N VAL A 855 46.64 58.38 -5.65
CA VAL A 855 47.65 58.27 -4.58
C VAL A 855 48.88 57.47 -5.03
N VAL A 856 50.07 57.94 -4.65
CA VAL A 856 51.34 57.23 -4.85
C VAL A 856 51.83 56.73 -3.50
N TRP A 857 51.96 55.42 -3.38
CA TRP A 857 52.57 54.76 -2.22
C TRP A 857 53.94 54.21 -2.54
N SER A 858 54.76 54.11 -1.49
CA SER A 858 56.08 53.50 -1.50
C SER A 858 56.10 52.43 -0.41
N ILE A 859 56.25 51.17 -0.81
CA ILE A 859 56.32 50.02 0.10
C ILE A 859 57.81 49.67 0.25
N ALA A 860 58.36 49.93 1.43
CA ALA A 860 59.79 49.78 1.69
C ALA A 860 60.10 48.56 2.56
N ALA A 861 61.11 47.77 2.19
CA ALA A 861 61.75 46.79 3.05
C ALA A 861 63.05 47.40 3.59
N LYS A 862 63.16 47.48 4.92
CA LYS A 862 64.29 48.11 5.63
C LYS A 862 65.38 47.07 5.93
N GLU A 863 66.62 47.43 5.63
CA GLU A 863 67.80 46.55 5.72
C GLU A 863 67.98 45.89 7.11
N ASP A 864 67.71 46.64 8.19
CA ASP A 864 67.90 46.21 9.57
C ASP A 864 66.90 45.14 10.03
N LYS A 865 65.79 44.96 9.30
CA LYS A 865 64.66 44.13 9.72
C LYS A 865 64.40 42.89 8.85
N ILE A 866 65.20 42.63 7.81
CA ILE A 866 64.99 41.47 6.92
C ILE A 866 65.44 40.17 7.60
N SER A 867 64.57 39.15 7.62
CA SER A 867 64.85 37.83 8.20
C SER A 867 66.00 37.11 7.48
N SER A 868 66.90 36.47 8.22
CA SER A 868 68.14 35.87 7.69
C SER A 868 67.93 34.75 6.66
N THR A 869 66.73 34.18 6.59
CA THR A 869 66.29 33.19 5.60
C THR A 869 65.87 33.79 4.26
N LEU A 870 65.56 35.10 4.22
CA LEU A 870 65.14 35.84 3.02
C LEU A 870 66.15 36.94 2.61
N VAL A 871 67.30 37.03 3.27
CA VAL A 871 68.39 37.96 2.93
C VAL A 871 69.31 37.38 1.85
N ASP A 872 69.71 38.24 0.93
CA ASP A 872 70.91 38.15 0.11
C ASP A 872 71.83 39.34 0.45
N ASP A 873 73.15 39.15 0.48
CA ASP A 873 74.12 40.22 0.78
C ASP A 873 74.76 40.69 -0.53
N VAL A 874 74.41 41.90 -0.95
CA VAL A 874 74.89 42.50 -2.20
C VAL A 874 75.62 43.79 -1.86
N ALA A 875 76.93 43.81 -2.10
CA ALA A 875 77.81 44.94 -1.83
C ALA A 875 77.84 45.41 -0.36
N GLY A 876 77.52 44.54 0.61
CA GLY A 876 77.48 44.88 2.03
C GLY A 876 76.12 45.38 2.52
N HIS A 877 75.09 45.32 1.67
CA HIS A 877 73.71 45.63 2.02
C HIS A 877 72.85 44.36 2.05
N LYS A 878 72.11 44.15 3.14
CA LYS A 878 71.13 43.05 3.25
C LYS A 878 69.87 43.38 2.46
N ARG A 879 69.52 42.54 1.48
CA ARG A 879 68.39 42.75 0.57
C ARG A 879 67.48 41.53 0.53
N LEU A 880 66.20 41.72 0.26
CA LEU A 880 65.26 40.65 -0.04
C LEU A 880 65.76 39.86 -1.25
N LYS A 881 65.97 38.56 -1.06
CA LYS A 881 66.47 37.63 -2.07
C LYS A 881 65.49 37.55 -3.26
N PRO A 882 65.87 38.00 -4.48
CA PRO A 882 64.95 38.10 -5.60
C PRO A 882 64.33 36.77 -6.02
N ASP A 883 65.07 35.68 -5.91
CA ASP A 883 64.60 34.34 -6.28
C ASP A 883 63.66 33.71 -5.24
N ALA A 884 63.53 34.30 -4.05
CA ALA A 884 62.67 33.80 -2.97
C ALA A 884 61.26 34.41 -2.99
N ILE A 885 61.05 35.51 -3.72
CA ILE A 885 59.77 36.24 -3.81
C ILE A 885 59.16 36.02 -5.19
N ASP A 886 57.87 35.69 -5.24
CA ASP A 886 57.14 35.46 -6.49
C ASP A 886 56.29 36.67 -6.90
N ASP A 887 55.51 37.24 -5.97
CA ASP A 887 54.67 38.43 -6.16
C ASP A 887 54.34 39.11 -4.81
N LEU A 888 53.93 40.37 -4.87
CA LEU A 888 53.26 41.09 -3.78
C LEU A 888 51.89 41.52 -4.29
N VAL A 889 50.85 40.94 -3.72
CA VAL A 889 49.45 41.26 -4.05
C VAL A 889 48.93 42.27 -3.03
N ILE A 890 48.26 43.30 -3.52
CA ILE A 890 47.75 44.42 -2.73
C ILE A 890 46.25 44.54 -2.99
N VAL A 891 45.41 44.33 -1.98
CA VAL A 891 43.95 44.50 -2.10
C VAL A 891 43.55 45.79 -1.41
N CYS A 892 43.03 46.75 -2.17
CA CYS A 892 42.53 48.01 -1.64
C CYS A 892 41.02 47.92 -1.41
N HIS A 893 40.57 48.23 -0.19
CA HIS A 893 39.17 48.37 0.17
C HIS A 893 38.81 49.84 0.01
N TYR A 894 37.80 50.14 -0.81
CA TYR A 894 37.45 51.52 -1.14
C TYR A 894 35.95 51.80 -1.01
N THR A 895 35.65 53.07 -0.77
CA THR A 895 34.32 53.66 -0.83
C THR A 895 34.27 54.69 -1.95
N VAL A 896 33.06 55.05 -2.37
CA VAL A 896 32.81 55.93 -3.52
C VAL A 896 31.82 57.01 -3.10
N GLN A 897 32.23 58.28 -3.27
CA GLN A 897 31.41 59.45 -2.97
C GLN A 897 31.17 60.29 -4.22
N ASN A 898 29.92 60.70 -4.41
CA ASN A 898 29.50 61.45 -5.58
C ASN A 898 29.84 62.93 -5.41
N GLU A 899 30.54 63.54 -6.38
CA GLU A 899 30.92 64.96 -6.34
C GLU A 899 29.72 65.92 -6.50
N GLY A 900 28.49 65.39 -6.70
CA GLY A 900 27.26 66.15 -6.91
C GLY A 900 26.13 65.92 -5.90
N ALA A 901 26.43 65.55 -4.65
CA ALA A 901 25.44 65.33 -3.57
C ALA A 901 25.40 66.48 -2.54
#